data_AF-A0A851GZQ7-F1
#
_entry.id   AF-A0A851GZQ7-F1
#
_cell.length_a   1.000
_cell.length_b   1.000
_cell.length_c   1.000
_cell.angle_alpha   90.00
_cell.angle_beta   90.00
_cell.angle_gamma   90.00
#
_symmetry.space_group_name_H-M   'P 1'
#
loop_
_entity.id
_entity.type
_entity.pdbx_description
1 polymer ?
#
loop_
_entity_poly.entity_id
_entity_poly.type
_entity_poly.pdbx_seq_one_letter_code
_entity_poly.pdbx_strand_id
1 'polypeptide(L)'
;MEENLLPEQTSDNDRIIQVNIEEQMKTAYIDYSMSVIVGRALPDARDGFKPVHRRVLYAMNELGNNSNKPYKKSARIVGEVMGKYHPHGDSSIYDTLVRMAQDWTMRYTLVDGQGNFGNQDGDPPAAMRYTEARLQKVAEAMLDDIEKETVDFQLNFDDSLQEPTVLPSRIPQLLVNGSSGIAVGMATNMMPHNLSEVVDGCVAFIDNREITGEELIQYVKAPDFPTGGVIYGMEGVKQALLTGRGRVVVRGKCHVDTKQSGREQIVITEVPYQVNRDQLTDRIGQLVNDKTVEGIAHVNNESNKREGTRIVLDLKRDAVAQVVINQLYKYTELQTSYGINNVALSKGKPKIMNLRDLIAEFIDFRMDVVIRRAKFDLRKAEERAHILEGYLKALDHLDEVITLIRASRTPDEAKESLISKSKEAKWLLKQELFTDLSNELYKQEEGLSEAQAKAILELRLQRLTGMEREKIIEEFNGLINTIKDLKALLGSEALRYDLIKKELIEIKEQFGDARKSEIQYLADEMRIEDLIEEEDVVITISHLGYIKRTSASEYRQQKRGGRGAVGSKTREEDFVEHLFVASTHDTMLFFTEKGRCYWMRVYEIPEGEKQSKGRAIQNLIQLPGDDKVKAIIDVKNLADKDFVQQHYIVLCTKKGIIKKTSLEDFSRPRANGVNAITIVEGDELLEARMTDGKSEIMLAVKSGRAIRFEEEKVRSTGRGAIGVAGIEVDDEKDEVIGMICVNKEDTTRTILVVSEKGFGKRTQIDEYRITNRGGKGVKTINVTDKTGSLVGILYVTEKEDLIITCKSGITIRTSISEIREAGRATQGVKLIRIDEGDEIAAISQIEDDEEEESSEIPGEPTENENPATENNDSTTNENQV
;
A
#
# COMPACT_ATOMS: atom_id res chain seq x y z
N MET A 1 3.15 53.21 -30.26
CA MET A 1 4.21 54.21 -29.97
C MET A 1 3.64 55.12 -28.91
N GLU A 2 3.84 54.77 -27.64
CA GLU A 2 3.84 55.70 -26.52
C GLU A 2 4.91 55.15 -25.59
N GLU A 3 5.96 55.93 -25.40
CA GLU A 3 7.22 55.54 -24.78
C GLU A 3 7.04 55.36 -23.27
N ASN A 4 7.37 54.17 -22.77
CA ASN A 4 7.65 53.93 -21.35
C ASN A 4 8.96 54.65 -21.00
N LEU A 5 8.89 55.95 -20.74
CA LEU A 5 9.98 56.68 -20.11
C LEU A 5 10.00 56.34 -18.62
N LEU A 6 11.18 55.92 -18.14
CA LEU A 6 11.40 55.66 -16.71
C LEU A 6 11.43 57.00 -15.94
N PRO A 7 10.94 57.04 -14.68
CA PRO A 7 10.83 58.27 -13.90
C PRO A 7 12.14 59.07 -13.76
N GLU A 8 13.29 58.40 -13.84
CA GLU A 8 14.62 59.00 -13.75
C GLU A 8 14.98 59.90 -14.95
N GLN A 9 14.24 59.79 -16.06
CA GLN A 9 14.48 60.55 -17.29
C GLN A 9 13.73 61.89 -17.36
N THR A 10 12.88 62.20 -16.38
CA THR A 10 12.14 63.46 -16.31
C THR A 10 12.40 64.13 -14.96
N SER A 11 12.97 65.33 -14.97
CA SER A 11 13.30 66.14 -13.77
C SER A 11 12.07 66.75 -13.08
N ASP A 12 10.99 65.97 -12.92
CA ASP A 12 9.72 66.39 -12.34
C ASP A 12 9.43 65.59 -11.05
N ASN A 13 9.74 66.18 -9.89
CA ASN A 13 9.60 65.57 -8.57
C ASN A 13 8.16 65.56 -8.00
N ASP A 14 7.14 66.04 -8.74
CA ASP A 14 5.77 66.25 -8.24
C ASP A 14 4.66 65.59 -9.11
N ARG A 15 4.89 64.39 -9.67
CA ARG A 15 3.82 63.64 -10.37
C ARG A 15 3.11 62.64 -9.44
N ILE A 16 1.85 62.93 -9.09
CA ILE A 16 0.93 61.93 -8.52
C ILE A 16 0.56 60.95 -9.65
N ILE A 17 1.07 59.71 -9.55
CA ILE A 17 0.71 58.62 -10.47
C ILE A 17 -0.55 57.95 -9.93
N GLN A 18 -1.67 58.11 -10.64
CA GLN A 18 -2.88 57.35 -10.33
C GLN A 18 -2.68 55.90 -10.77
N VAL A 19 -2.69 54.98 -9.80
CA VAL A 19 -2.55 53.54 -10.05
C VAL A 19 -3.94 52.89 -9.96
N ASN A 20 -4.31 52.11 -10.97
CA ASN A 20 -5.54 51.34 -10.94
C ASN A 20 -5.42 50.21 -9.91
N ILE A 21 -6.40 50.11 -8.99
CA ILE A 21 -6.37 49.13 -7.90
C ILE A 21 -6.40 47.68 -8.40
N GLU A 22 -7.16 47.37 -9.45
CA GLU A 22 -7.28 46.02 -10.00
C GLU A 22 -5.96 45.57 -10.62
N GLU A 23 -5.34 46.48 -11.39
CA GLU A 23 -4.04 46.24 -12.00
C GLU A 23 -2.94 46.08 -10.95
N GLN A 24 -2.91 46.96 -9.93
CA GLN A 24 -1.92 46.88 -8.86
C GLN A 24 -2.06 45.60 -8.03
N MET A 25 -3.30 45.20 -7.70
CA MET A 25 -3.54 43.95 -6.98
C MET A 25 -3.09 42.74 -7.80
N LYS A 26 -3.38 42.72 -9.10
CA LYS A 26 -2.97 41.63 -10.00
C LYS A 26 -1.45 41.54 -10.11
N THR A 27 -0.77 42.66 -10.34
CA THR A 27 0.69 42.71 -10.46
C THR A 27 1.37 42.29 -9.16
N ALA A 28 0.99 42.89 -8.03
CA ALA A 28 1.56 42.55 -6.73
C ALA A 28 1.33 41.09 -6.34
N TYR A 29 0.15 40.53 -6.65
CA TYR A 29 -0.14 39.12 -6.41
C TYR A 29 0.69 38.19 -7.29
N ILE A 30 0.87 38.51 -8.57
CA ILE A 30 1.70 37.72 -9.50
C ILE A 30 3.16 37.75 -9.07
N ASP A 31 3.70 38.93 -8.72
CA ASP A 31 5.09 39.08 -8.29
C ASP A 31 5.38 38.29 -7.01
N TYR A 32 4.49 38.39 -6.02
CA TYR A 32 4.59 37.58 -4.80
C TYR A 32 4.50 36.08 -5.11
N SER A 33 3.54 35.68 -5.95
CA SER A 33 3.34 34.27 -6.31
C SER A 33 4.57 33.70 -7.01
N MET A 34 5.12 34.41 -8.00
CA MET A 34 6.32 34.01 -8.72
C MET A 34 7.54 33.93 -7.82
N SER A 35 7.72 34.90 -6.92
CA SER A 35 8.79 34.89 -5.93
C SER A 35 8.71 33.66 -5.01
N VAL A 36 7.51 33.30 -4.53
CA VAL A 36 7.31 32.13 -3.66
C VAL A 36 7.52 30.82 -4.42
N ILE A 37 7.04 30.71 -5.67
CA ILE A 37 7.17 29.51 -6.49
C ILE A 37 8.65 29.23 -6.80
N VAL A 38 9.38 30.22 -7.32
CA VAL A 38 10.75 30.06 -7.82
C VAL A 38 11.79 30.19 -6.71
N GLY A 39 11.61 31.15 -5.79
CA GLY A 39 12.61 31.53 -4.80
C GLY A 39 12.46 30.90 -3.42
N ARG A 40 11.43 30.06 -3.19
CA ARG A 40 11.18 29.51 -1.84
C ARG A 40 10.70 28.06 -1.83
N ALA A 41 9.62 27.75 -2.53
CA ALA A 41 8.86 26.52 -2.26
C ALA A 41 9.35 25.29 -3.02
N LEU A 42 9.62 25.44 -4.32
CA LEU A 42 10.01 24.32 -5.19
C LEU A 42 11.54 24.15 -5.26
N PRO A 43 12.04 22.90 -5.30
CA PRO A 43 13.45 22.64 -5.59
C PRO A 43 13.76 22.81 -7.08
N ASP A 44 15.03 23.08 -7.39
CA ASP A 44 15.55 23.00 -8.77
C ASP A 44 15.81 21.53 -9.12
N ALA A 45 15.43 21.10 -10.33
CA ALA A 45 15.57 19.70 -10.76
C ALA A 45 17.03 19.28 -10.94
N ARG A 46 17.95 20.23 -11.16
CA ARG A 46 19.37 19.98 -11.41
C ARG A 46 20.12 19.52 -10.16
N ASP A 47 19.90 20.17 -9.03
CA ASP A 47 20.59 19.89 -7.76
C ASP A 47 19.66 19.36 -6.66
N GLY A 48 18.34 19.46 -6.82
CA GLY A 48 17.34 19.01 -5.86
C GLY A 48 17.18 19.88 -4.62
N PHE A 49 17.78 21.08 -4.60
CA PHE A 49 17.77 21.94 -3.42
C PHE A 49 16.82 23.11 -3.54
N LYS A 50 16.17 23.43 -2.41
CA LYS A 50 15.59 24.77 -2.19
C LYS A 50 16.68 25.77 -1.86
N PRO A 51 16.47 27.09 -2.10
CA PRO A 51 17.49 28.10 -1.85
C PRO A 51 18.08 28.09 -0.43
N VAL A 52 17.26 27.84 0.61
CA VAL A 52 17.75 27.77 2.00
C VAL A 52 18.76 26.64 2.22
N HIS A 53 18.53 25.45 1.64
CA HIS A 53 19.48 24.33 1.76
C HIS A 53 20.79 24.66 1.06
N ARG A 54 20.72 25.21 -0.16
CA ARG A 54 21.90 25.60 -0.95
C ARG A 54 22.78 26.59 -0.21
N ARG A 55 22.17 27.62 0.38
CA ARG A 55 22.85 28.65 1.17
C ARG A 55 23.48 28.09 2.44
N VAL A 56 22.80 27.17 3.14
CA VAL A 56 23.37 26.51 4.32
C VAL A 56 24.60 25.68 3.96
N LEU A 57 24.49 24.83 2.93
CA LEU A 57 25.60 23.98 2.49
C LEU A 57 26.79 24.80 1.97
N TYR A 58 26.51 25.84 1.17
CA TYR A 58 27.54 26.72 0.64
C TYR A 58 28.27 27.50 1.74
N ALA A 59 27.54 28.09 2.70
CA ALA A 59 28.16 28.79 3.82
C ALA A 59 28.98 27.85 4.71
N MET A 60 28.54 26.59 4.91
CA MET A 60 29.31 25.59 5.64
C MET A 60 30.63 25.24 4.92
N ASN A 61 30.60 25.18 3.59
CA ASN A 61 31.80 24.96 2.77
C ASN A 61 32.78 26.14 2.84
N GLU A 62 32.30 27.38 2.71
CA GLU A 62 33.13 28.58 2.86
C GLU A 62 33.75 28.71 4.26
N LEU A 63 33.02 28.27 5.29
CA LEU A 63 33.54 28.18 6.65
C LEU A 63 34.62 27.09 6.83
N GLY A 64 34.87 26.28 5.81
CA GLY A 64 35.75 25.10 5.87
C GLY A 64 35.28 24.09 6.91
N ASN A 65 33.96 23.92 7.06
CA ASN A 65 33.35 23.05 8.07
C ASN A 65 33.13 21.62 7.56
N ASN A 66 34.20 21.04 7.00
CA ASN A 66 34.18 19.72 6.38
C ASN A 66 34.11 18.60 7.42
N SER A 67 33.70 17.41 6.99
CA SER A 67 33.57 16.16 7.74
C SER A 67 34.85 15.72 8.45
N ASN A 68 36.03 16.10 7.93
CA ASN A 68 37.33 15.80 8.55
C ASN A 68 37.78 16.87 9.58
N LYS A 69 36.97 17.92 9.80
CA LYS A 69 37.24 18.97 10.79
C LYS A 69 36.42 18.76 12.07
N PRO A 70 36.83 19.39 13.19
CA PRO A 70 36.03 19.42 14.40
C PRO A 70 34.68 20.08 14.15
N TYR A 71 33.67 19.68 14.92
CA TYR A 71 32.35 20.29 14.88
C TYR A 71 32.41 21.78 15.24
N LYS A 72 31.48 22.56 14.68
CA LYS A 72 31.29 23.98 14.99
C LYS A 72 29.90 24.21 15.56
N LYS A 73 29.77 25.17 16.49
CA LYS A 73 28.48 25.58 17.07
C LYS A 73 27.48 25.94 15.96
N SER A 74 26.27 25.38 16.04
CA SER A 74 25.21 25.64 15.06
C SER A 74 24.88 27.14 14.98
N ALA A 75 24.92 27.86 16.10
CA ALA A 75 24.73 29.31 16.14
C ALA A 75 25.70 30.09 15.22
N ARG A 76 26.94 29.63 15.06
CA ARG A 76 27.91 30.25 14.16
C ARG A 76 27.51 30.03 12.69
N ILE A 77 27.09 28.82 12.34
CA ILE A 77 26.67 28.47 10.99
C ILE A 77 25.42 29.28 10.61
N VAL A 78 24.43 29.31 11.51
CA VAL A 78 23.19 30.09 11.32
C VAL A 78 23.49 31.58 11.15
N GLY A 79 24.37 32.15 11.98
CA GLY A 79 24.77 33.55 11.87
C GLY A 79 25.44 33.89 10.54
N GLU A 80 26.30 33.01 10.02
CA GLU A 80 26.98 33.20 8.73
C GLU A 80 26.00 33.11 7.55
N VAL A 81 25.10 32.12 7.56
CA VAL A 81 24.07 31.99 6.53
C VAL A 81 23.14 33.21 6.54
N MET A 82 22.70 33.62 7.72
CA MET A 82 21.79 34.76 7.88
C MET A 82 22.43 36.07 7.45
N GLY A 83 23.67 36.30 7.88
CA GLY A 83 24.39 37.56 7.61
C GLY A 83 24.78 37.74 6.15
N LYS A 84 25.10 36.65 5.43
CA LYS A 84 25.62 36.72 4.05
C LYS A 84 24.59 36.39 2.97
N TYR A 85 23.69 35.44 3.23
CA TYR A 85 22.90 34.80 2.17
C TYR A 85 21.38 34.76 2.41
N HIS A 86 20.92 34.68 3.67
CA HIS A 86 19.51 34.41 3.99
C HIS A 86 18.92 35.33 5.07
N PRO A 87 18.48 36.56 4.72
CA PRO A 87 18.01 37.56 5.69
C PRO A 87 16.54 37.35 6.11
N HIS A 88 16.15 36.11 6.48
CA HIS A 88 14.75 35.74 6.76
C HIS A 88 14.54 35.07 8.13
N GLY A 89 15.40 35.41 9.10
CA GLY A 89 15.33 34.91 10.48
C GLY A 89 16.15 33.64 10.71
N ASP A 90 16.62 33.49 11.94
CA ASP A 90 17.50 32.41 12.39
C ASP A 90 16.78 31.05 12.52
N SER A 91 15.54 31.05 12.99
CA SER A 91 14.75 29.81 13.19
C SER A 91 14.64 28.98 11.92
N SER A 92 14.29 29.59 10.78
CA SER A 92 14.10 28.86 9.52
C SER A 92 15.38 28.18 9.03
N ILE A 93 16.53 28.83 9.24
CA ILE A 93 17.86 28.31 8.91
C ILE A 93 18.22 27.18 9.88
N TYR A 94 17.99 27.38 11.18
CA TYR A 94 18.28 26.37 12.19
C TYR A 94 17.43 25.11 12.01
N ASP A 95 16.13 25.26 11.77
CA ASP A 95 15.22 24.14 11.50
C ASP A 95 15.65 23.37 10.25
N THR A 96 16.10 24.08 9.21
CA THR A 96 16.67 23.47 8.00
C THR A 96 17.94 22.69 8.32
N LEU A 97 18.87 23.28 9.09
CA LEU A 97 20.11 22.62 9.51
C LEU A 97 19.82 21.36 10.34
N VAL A 98 18.88 21.44 11.28
CA VAL A 98 18.47 20.31 12.12
C VAL A 98 17.86 19.21 11.27
N ARG A 99 16.95 19.55 10.36
CA ARG A 99 16.29 18.59 9.47
C ARG A 99 17.28 17.82 8.59
N MET A 100 18.35 18.48 8.12
CA MET A 100 19.41 17.84 7.32
C MET A 100 20.31 16.89 8.13
N ALA A 101 20.23 16.92 9.47
CA ALA A 101 20.98 16.07 10.39
C ALA A 101 20.14 14.93 10.99
N GLN A 102 18.82 14.90 10.77
CA GLN A 102 17.92 13.87 11.30
C GLN A 102 17.79 12.69 10.33
N ASP A 103 18.21 11.51 10.77
CA ASP A 103 18.26 10.27 9.99
C ASP A 103 16.87 9.63 9.74
N TRP A 104 15.87 9.91 10.58
CA TRP A 104 14.48 9.51 10.32
C TRP A 104 13.74 10.43 9.34
N THR A 105 14.25 11.64 9.10
CA THR A 105 13.61 12.63 8.22
C THR A 105 14.19 12.60 6.81
N MET A 106 15.49 12.37 6.67
CA MET A 106 16.22 12.39 5.41
C MET A 106 16.93 11.05 5.16
N ARG A 107 16.78 10.48 3.96
CA ARG A 107 17.31 9.16 3.63
C ARG A 107 18.84 9.10 3.65
N TYR A 108 19.49 10.18 3.22
CA TYR A 108 20.93 10.42 3.31
C TYR A 108 21.15 11.82 3.88
N THR A 109 21.49 11.89 5.17
CA THR A 109 21.73 13.15 5.89
C THR A 109 22.90 13.92 5.29
N LEU A 110 22.76 15.24 5.18
CA LEU A 110 23.77 16.13 4.60
C LEU A 110 24.64 16.82 5.68
N VAL A 111 24.14 16.82 6.92
CA VAL A 111 24.78 17.44 8.07
C VAL A 111 25.03 16.38 9.13
N ASP A 112 26.24 16.39 9.68
CA ASP A 112 26.64 15.57 10.81
C ASP A 112 26.47 16.41 12.08
N GLY A 113 25.52 16.02 12.93
CA GLY A 113 25.11 16.77 14.12
C GLY A 113 25.62 16.14 15.41
N GLN A 114 26.11 16.96 16.34
CA GLN A 114 26.46 16.56 17.70
C GLN A 114 25.61 17.34 18.72
N GLY A 115 24.92 16.60 19.59
CA GLY A 115 23.99 17.14 20.60
C GLY A 115 22.57 16.61 20.44
N ASN A 116 21.60 17.28 21.06
CA ASN A 116 20.18 16.93 20.89
C ASN A 116 19.59 17.63 19.65
N PHE A 117 19.41 16.87 18.57
CA PHE A 117 18.77 17.31 17.32
C PHE A 117 17.28 16.89 17.24
N GLY A 118 16.68 16.54 18.38
CA GLY A 118 15.32 15.99 18.48
C GLY A 118 15.32 14.47 18.39
N ASN A 119 14.11 13.90 18.34
CA ASN A 119 13.87 12.47 18.15
C ASN A 119 12.60 12.23 17.31
N GLN A 120 12.31 10.96 17.03
CA GLN A 120 11.11 10.54 16.31
C GLN A 120 9.83 10.60 17.18
N ASP A 121 9.98 10.80 18.49
CA ASP A 121 8.88 10.94 19.45
C ASP A 121 8.29 12.36 19.44
N GLY A 122 8.92 13.29 18.72
CA GLY A 122 8.45 14.67 18.54
C GLY A 122 9.11 15.68 19.46
N ASP A 123 10.11 15.28 20.24
CA ASP A 123 10.88 16.23 21.03
C ASP A 123 11.65 17.19 20.11
N PRO A 124 11.55 18.50 20.33
CA PRO A 124 12.26 19.48 19.52
C PRO A 124 13.79 19.40 19.76
N PRO A 125 14.60 19.88 18.80
CA PRO A 125 16.03 20.04 19.01
C PRO A 125 16.31 20.99 20.19
N ALA A 126 17.48 20.80 20.83
CA ALA A 126 17.96 21.79 21.78
C ALA A 126 18.27 23.12 21.08
N ALA A 127 18.42 24.22 21.82
CA ALA A 127 18.76 25.50 21.21
C ALA A 127 20.13 25.44 20.49
N MET A 128 20.28 26.21 19.40
CA MET A 128 21.47 26.27 18.53
C MET A 128 22.81 26.61 19.22
N ARG A 129 22.76 27.07 20.48
CA ARG A 129 23.95 27.30 21.33
C ARG A 129 24.53 26.00 21.91
N TYR A 130 23.74 24.95 22.01
CA TYR A 130 24.17 23.64 22.54
C TYR A 130 24.56 22.67 21.43
N THR A 131 23.88 22.72 20.29
CA THR A 131 24.16 21.83 19.16
C THR A 131 25.39 22.28 18.38
N GLU A 132 26.08 21.30 17.82
CA GLU A 132 27.22 21.49 16.92
C GLU A 132 26.99 20.70 15.64
N ALA A 133 27.52 21.19 14.52
CA ALA A 133 27.32 20.58 13.21
C ALA A 133 28.55 20.73 12.31
N ARG A 134 28.69 19.81 11.37
CA ARG A 134 29.64 19.85 10.24
C ARG A 134 29.05 19.16 9.01
N LEU A 135 29.68 19.30 7.86
CA LEU A 135 29.23 18.63 6.63
C LEU A 135 29.41 17.11 6.75
N GLN A 136 28.46 16.35 6.19
CA GLN A 136 28.67 14.94 5.87
C GLN A 136 29.49 14.81 4.58
N LYS A 137 30.22 13.70 4.43
CA LYS A 137 31.00 13.41 3.21
C LYS A 137 30.13 13.41 1.94
N VAL A 138 28.88 12.94 2.05
CA VAL A 138 27.93 12.94 0.92
C VAL A 138 27.57 14.37 0.47
N ALA A 139 27.54 15.33 1.40
CA ALA A 139 27.28 16.73 1.08
C ALA A 139 28.50 17.42 0.45
N GLU A 140 29.71 17.05 0.87
CA GLU A 140 30.96 17.51 0.23
C GLU A 140 30.98 17.11 -1.25
N ALA A 141 30.63 15.86 -1.57
CA ALA A 141 30.56 15.39 -2.96
C ALA A 141 29.56 16.17 -3.84
N MET A 142 28.61 16.92 -3.25
CA MET A 142 27.70 17.80 -3.97
C MET A 142 28.26 19.21 -4.20
N LEU A 143 29.33 19.57 -3.48
CA LEU A 143 30.01 20.87 -3.49
C LEU A 143 31.38 20.82 -4.19
N ASP A 144 31.88 19.62 -4.50
CA ASP A 144 33.14 19.41 -5.22
C ASP A 144 33.19 20.21 -6.54
N ASP A 145 34.37 20.73 -6.86
CA ASP A 145 34.67 21.52 -8.06
C ASP A 145 33.87 22.83 -8.21
N ILE A 146 33.23 23.34 -7.14
CA ILE A 146 32.47 24.60 -7.19
C ILE A 146 33.35 25.83 -7.49
N GLU A 147 34.63 25.78 -7.13
CA GLU A 147 35.63 26.82 -7.40
C GLU A 147 36.12 26.85 -8.85
N LYS A 148 35.80 25.82 -9.65
CA LYS A 148 36.25 25.66 -11.05
C LYS A 148 35.28 26.25 -12.07
N GLU A 149 34.54 27.29 -11.69
CA GLU A 149 33.54 27.95 -12.55
C GLU A 149 32.51 26.96 -13.14
N THR A 150 32.15 25.92 -12.40
CA THR A 150 31.27 24.83 -12.84
C THR A 150 29.80 25.17 -12.83
N VAL A 151 29.42 26.22 -12.10
CA VAL A 151 28.05 26.72 -11.97
C VAL A 151 28.03 28.24 -12.03
N ASP A 152 26.86 28.81 -12.33
CA ASP A 152 26.69 30.26 -12.34
C ASP A 152 26.49 30.79 -10.92
N PHE A 153 27.11 31.93 -10.67
CA PHE A 153 26.97 32.70 -9.44
C PHE A 153 26.09 33.92 -9.69
N GLN A 154 25.28 34.24 -8.70
CA GLN A 154 24.47 35.47 -8.66
C GLN A 154 24.88 36.30 -7.46
N LEU A 155 24.56 37.60 -7.49
CA LEU A 155 24.76 38.47 -6.35
C LEU A 155 23.83 38.06 -5.19
N ASN A 156 24.31 38.24 -3.96
CA ASN A 156 23.50 38.05 -2.77
C ASN A 156 22.50 39.22 -2.59
N PHE A 157 21.75 39.24 -1.49
CA PHE A 157 20.65 40.19 -1.30
C PHE A 157 21.06 41.67 -1.17
N ASP A 158 22.34 41.96 -0.90
CA ASP A 158 22.89 43.32 -0.77
C ASP A 158 24.00 43.63 -1.80
N ASP A 159 24.12 42.78 -2.83
CA ASP A 159 25.09 42.89 -3.92
C ASP A 159 26.58 42.95 -3.51
N SER A 160 26.91 42.57 -2.27
CA SER A 160 28.28 42.59 -1.74
C SER A 160 29.05 41.27 -1.94
N LEU A 161 28.34 40.16 -2.05
CA LEU A 161 28.89 38.80 -2.19
C LEU A 161 28.20 38.07 -3.34
N GLN A 162 28.77 36.93 -3.71
CA GLN A 162 28.19 36.02 -4.70
C GLN A 162 27.73 34.71 -4.04
N GLU A 163 26.66 34.13 -4.56
CA GLU A 163 26.15 32.81 -4.19
C GLU A 163 25.86 31.95 -5.43
N PRO A 164 26.04 30.62 -5.34
CA PRO A 164 25.77 29.74 -6.47
C PRO A 164 24.27 29.61 -6.75
N THR A 165 23.88 29.65 -8.03
CA THR A 165 22.49 29.47 -8.46
C THR A 165 22.03 28.00 -8.30
N VAL A 166 22.94 27.06 -8.50
CA VAL A 166 22.81 25.61 -8.28
C VAL A 166 24.14 25.04 -7.77
N LEU A 167 24.12 23.90 -7.09
CA LEU A 167 25.35 23.19 -6.72
C LEU A 167 25.81 22.26 -7.84
N PRO A 168 27.14 22.08 -8.07
CA PRO A 168 27.69 21.18 -9.09
C PRO A 168 27.56 19.69 -8.71
N SER A 169 26.39 19.31 -8.20
CA SER A 169 26.15 18.03 -7.53
C SER A 169 26.55 16.85 -8.42
N ARG A 170 27.31 15.91 -7.84
CA ARG A 170 27.58 14.58 -8.45
C ARG A 170 26.50 13.55 -8.12
N ILE A 171 25.56 13.90 -7.25
CA ILE A 171 24.53 13.00 -6.72
C ILE A 171 23.15 13.48 -7.18
N PRO A 172 22.26 12.61 -7.69
CA PRO A 172 20.89 12.95 -8.05
C PRO A 172 20.01 13.15 -6.80
N GLN A 173 20.34 14.18 -6.02
CA GLN A 173 19.81 14.45 -4.69
C GLN A 173 18.28 14.55 -4.65
N LEU A 174 17.66 15.11 -5.70
CA LEU A 174 16.20 15.25 -5.75
C LEU A 174 15.47 13.90 -5.73
N LEU A 175 16.03 12.89 -6.42
CA LEU A 175 15.47 11.53 -6.43
C LEU A 175 15.79 10.81 -5.11
N VAL A 176 17.02 10.98 -4.63
CA VAL A 176 17.57 10.24 -3.49
C VAL A 176 16.92 10.66 -2.17
N ASN A 177 16.78 11.96 -1.91
CA ASN A 177 16.22 12.46 -0.66
C ASN A 177 14.79 13.02 -0.80
N GLY A 178 14.33 13.29 -2.02
CA GLY A 178 13.03 13.90 -2.24
C GLY A 178 12.95 15.36 -1.77
N SER A 179 11.74 15.90 -1.82
CA SER A 179 11.44 17.25 -1.36
C SER A 179 9.94 17.40 -1.16
N SER A 180 9.53 18.16 -0.16
CA SER A 180 8.13 18.55 0.02
C SER A 180 8.02 20.06 0.15
N GLY A 181 7.01 20.65 -0.48
CA GLY A 181 6.82 22.09 -0.49
C GLY A 181 5.46 22.50 -1.03
N ILE A 182 4.87 23.53 -0.43
CA ILE A 182 3.62 24.12 -0.88
C ILE A 182 3.95 25.52 -1.40
N ALA A 183 3.61 25.79 -2.65
CA ALA A 183 3.78 27.08 -3.31
C ALA A 183 2.39 27.72 -3.56
N VAL A 184 2.36 28.88 -4.20
CA VAL A 184 1.08 29.49 -4.61
C VAL A 184 0.53 28.74 -5.82
N GLY A 185 -0.62 28.08 -5.65
CA GLY A 185 -1.31 27.35 -6.72
C GLY A 185 -0.73 25.98 -7.09
N MET A 186 0.34 25.53 -6.42
CA MET A 186 0.97 24.23 -6.68
C MET A 186 1.64 23.66 -5.42
N ALA A 187 1.88 22.36 -5.43
CA ALA A 187 2.59 21.66 -4.36
C ALA A 187 3.53 20.62 -4.97
N THR A 188 4.57 20.27 -4.23
CA THR A 188 5.47 19.16 -4.54
C THR A 188 5.56 18.23 -3.33
N ASN A 189 5.57 16.93 -3.59
CA ASN A 189 5.78 15.90 -2.58
C ASN A 189 6.48 14.71 -3.24
N MET A 190 7.81 14.75 -3.22
CA MET A 190 8.70 13.78 -3.83
C MET A 190 9.25 12.85 -2.75
N MET A 191 9.10 11.55 -2.97
CA MET A 191 9.54 10.53 -2.02
C MET A 191 11.02 10.19 -2.22
N PRO A 192 11.76 9.84 -1.15
CA PRO A 192 13.16 9.42 -1.24
C PRO A 192 13.29 8.07 -1.96
N HIS A 193 14.46 7.84 -2.57
CA HIS A 193 14.82 6.59 -3.25
C HIS A 193 16.22 6.13 -2.82
N ASN A 194 16.52 4.86 -3.07
CA ASN A 194 17.84 4.30 -2.79
C ASN A 194 18.88 4.84 -3.79
N LEU A 195 20.02 5.29 -3.29
CA LEU A 195 21.10 5.86 -4.10
C LEU A 195 21.65 4.87 -5.12
N SER A 196 21.87 3.61 -4.73
CA SER A 196 22.42 2.58 -5.61
C SER A 196 21.48 2.32 -6.79
N GLU A 197 20.18 2.20 -6.52
CA GLU A 197 19.16 2.01 -7.55
C GLU A 197 19.05 3.21 -8.50
N VAL A 198 19.09 4.44 -7.98
CA VAL A 198 19.04 5.66 -8.80
C VAL A 198 20.29 5.77 -9.66
N VAL A 199 21.49 5.47 -9.14
CA VAL A 199 22.72 5.43 -9.93
C VAL A 199 22.62 4.39 -11.04
N ASP A 200 22.11 3.19 -10.75
CA ASP A 200 21.92 2.15 -11.76
C ASP A 200 20.95 2.61 -12.86
N GLY A 201 19.87 3.31 -12.50
CA GLY A 201 18.95 3.93 -13.46
C GLY A 201 19.60 5.02 -14.31
N CYS A 202 20.43 5.89 -13.72
CA CYS A 202 21.21 6.89 -14.43
C CYS A 202 22.19 6.24 -15.43
N VAL A 203 22.88 5.18 -15.01
CA VAL A 203 23.80 4.43 -15.88
C VAL A 203 23.05 3.76 -17.03
N ALA A 204 21.91 3.12 -16.77
CA ALA A 204 21.07 2.52 -17.80
C ALA A 204 20.57 3.56 -18.82
N PHE A 205 20.22 4.76 -18.36
CA PHE A 205 19.84 5.87 -19.24
C PHE A 205 21.00 6.40 -20.10
N ILE A 206 22.23 6.41 -19.56
CA ILE A 206 23.43 6.77 -20.33
C ILE A 206 23.69 5.70 -21.41
N ASP A 207 23.59 4.42 -21.06
CA ASP A 207 23.82 3.30 -21.98
C ASP A 207 22.75 3.23 -23.09
N ASN A 208 21.51 3.62 -22.78
CA ASN A 208 20.42 3.72 -23.74
C ASN A 208 19.54 4.96 -23.48
N ARG A 209 19.74 6.03 -24.26
CA ARG A 209 18.96 7.29 -24.14
C ARG A 209 17.48 7.13 -24.50
N GLU A 210 17.12 6.08 -25.24
CA GLU A 210 15.74 5.75 -25.61
C GLU A 210 15.06 4.80 -24.60
N ILE A 211 15.72 4.49 -23.48
CA ILE A 211 15.14 3.65 -22.42
C ILE A 211 13.80 4.24 -21.97
N THR A 212 12.79 3.36 -21.90
CA THR A 212 11.44 3.73 -21.52
C THR A 212 11.31 3.85 -20.00
N GLY A 213 10.26 4.54 -19.54
CA GLY A 213 9.95 4.61 -18.12
C GLY A 213 9.70 3.23 -17.49
N GLU A 214 9.11 2.29 -18.24
CA GLU A 214 8.83 0.93 -17.78
C GLU A 214 10.11 0.11 -17.57
N GLU A 215 11.10 0.26 -18.45
CA GLU A 215 12.41 -0.38 -18.31
C GLU A 215 13.20 0.23 -17.14
N LEU A 216 13.13 1.56 -16.94
CA LEU A 216 13.80 2.25 -15.83
C LEU A 216 13.30 1.79 -14.46
N ILE A 217 12.02 1.40 -14.34
CA ILE A 217 11.44 0.90 -13.08
C ILE A 217 12.08 -0.43 -12.63
N GLN A 218 12.73 -1.18 -13.53
CA GLN A 218 13.47 -2.38 -13.16
C GLN A 218 14.73 -2.06 -12.33
N TYR A 219 15.29 -0.86 -12.53
CA TYR A 219 16.45 -0.34 -11.79
C TYR A 219 16.00 0.45 -10.56
N VAL A 220 15.13 1.44 -10.74
CA VAL A 220 14.56 2.27 -9.66
C VAL A 220 13.18 1.73 -9.29
N LYS A 221 13.14 0.83 -8.30
CA LYS A 221 11.98 -0.04 -8.09
C LYS A 221 10.79 0.68 -7.47
N ALA A 222 11.06 1.41 -6.38
CA ALA A 222 10.08 2.10 -5.56
C ALA A 222 10.79 3.13 -4.67
N PRO A 223 10.05 4.02 -3.99
CA PRO A 223 10.61 4.82 -2.90
C PRO A 223 11.36 3.97 -1.85
N ASP A 224 12.34 4.55 -1.17
CA ASP A 224 13.09 3.93 -0.07
C ASP A 224 13.11 4.88 1.12
N PHE A 225 12.35 4.56 2.16
CA PHE A 225 12.12 5.46 3.29
C PHE A 225 13.20 5.30 4.36
N PRO A 226 13.61 6.41 5.03
CA PRO A 226 14.62 6.36 6.09
C PRO A 226 14.25 5.44 7.26
N THR A 227 12.95 5.34 7.58
CA THR A 227 12.40 4.54 8.68
C THR A 227 12.09 3.08 8.31
N GLY A 228 12.33 2.67 7.06
CA GLY A 228 11.99 1.33 6.58
C GLY A 228 10.51 1.20 6.20
N GLY A 229 9.83 0.23 6.79
CA GLY A 229 8.44 -0.13 6.53
C GLY A 229 8.26 -1.04 5.30
N VAL A 230 7.01 -1.44 5.09
CA VAL A 230 6.59 -2.29 3.96
C VAL A 230 5.75 -1.45 3.02
N ILE A 231 6.23 -1.29 1.78
CA ILE A 231 5.45 -0.71 0.68
C ILE A 231 4.42 -1.73 0.24
N TYR A 232 3.15 -1.34 0.38
CA TYR A 232 2.01 -2.21 0.15
C TYR A 232 1.27 -1.82 -1.13
N GLY A 233 1.39 -2.65 -2.16
CA GLY A 233 0.81 -2.39 -3.48
C GLY A 233 1.68 -1.48 -4.35
N MET A 234 1.90 -1.90 -5.60
CA MET A 234 2.82 -1.23 -6.54
C MET A 234 2.15 -0.37 -7.60
N GLU A 235 0.83 -0.46 -7.78
CA GLU A 235 0.14 0.23 -8.87
C GLU A 235 0.29 1.75 -8.78
N GLY A 236 0.02 2.33 -7.61
CA GLY A 236 0.18 3.76 -7.38
C GLY A 236 1.63 4.24 -7.40
N VAL A 237 2.58 3.35 -7.09
CA VAL A 237 4.03 3.62 -7.20
C VAL A 237 4.45 3.68 -8.67
N LYS A 238 4.07 2.69 -9.47
CA LYS A 238 4.33 2.67 -10.92
C LYS A 238 3.73 3.89 -11.60
N GLN A 239 2.49 4.24 -11.28
CA GLN A 239 1.85 5.45 -11.80
C GLN A 239 2.68 6.70 -11.48
N ALA A 240 3.19 6.82 -10.25
CA ALA A 240 4.04 7.95 -9.85
C ALA A 240 5.36 8.00 -10.63
N LEU A 241 6.03 6.86 -10.84
CA LEU A 241 7.28 6.80 -11.58
C LEU A 241 7.09 7.11 -13.07
N LEU A 242 5.96 6.73 -13.67
CA LEU A 242 5.66 6.95 -15.10
C LEU A 242 5.08 8.33 -15.41
N THR A 243 4.31 8.92 -14.49
CA THR A 243 3.55 10.16 -14.75
C THR A 243 3.97 11.35 -13.88
N GLY A 244 4.74 11.10 -12.81
CA GLY A 244 5.06 12.08 -11.78
C GLY A 244 3.98 12.26 -10.72
N ARG A 245 2.85 11.54 -10.79
CA ARG A 245 1.78 11.57 -9.79
C ARG A 245 1.30 10.16 -9.44
N GLY A 246 1.07 9.92 -8.15
CA GLY A 246 0.52 8.65 -7.71
C GLY A 246 0.40 8.58 -6.19
N ARG A 247 0.30 7.36 -5.66
CA ARG A 247 0.14 7.12 -4.23
C ARG A 247 0.96 5.91 -3.82
N VAL A 248 1.68 6.02 -2.72
CA VAL A 248 2.39 4.90 -2.08
C VAL A 248 1.77 4.64 -0.72
N VAL A 249 1.43 3.38 -0.43
CA VAL A 249 0.95 2.95 0.88
C VAL A 249 2.11 2.29 1.62
N VAL A 250 2.32 2.65 2.88
CA VAL A 250 3.41 2.15 3.71
C VAL A 250 2.83 1.63 5.02
N ARG A 251 3.19 0.39 5.37
CA ARG A 251 2.91 -0.24 6.66
C ARG A 251 4.15 -0.21 7.53
N GLY A 252 3.97 0.00 8.83
CA GLY A 252 4.98 -0.33 9.83
C GLY A 252 5.17 -1.83 9.94
N LYS A 253 6.30 -2.26 10.52
CA LYS A 253 6.56 -3.66 10.80
C LYS A 253 6.22 -3.97 12.25
N CYS A 254 5.54 -5.09 12.45
CA CYS A 254 5.27 -5.64 13.76
C CYS A 254 5.40 -7.16 13.74
N HIS A 255 5.68 -7.74 14.90
CA HIS A 255 5.67 -9.19 15.11
C HIS A 255 4.94 -9.52 16.40
N VAL A 256 4.52 -10.78 16.54
CA VAL A 256 3.88 -11.31 17.73
C VAL A 256 4.93 -12.04 18.55
N ASP A 257 5.01 -11.69 19.83
CA ASP A 257 5.86 -12.34 20.84
C ASP A 257 4.98 -12.98 21.92
N THR A 258 5.50 -13.98 22.62
CA THR A 258 4.83 -14.59 23.77
C THR A 258 5.62 -14.34 25.05
N LYS A 259 5.00 -13.72 26.05
CA LYS A 259 5.62 -13.53 27.38
C LYS A 259 5.77 -14.88 28.10
N GLN A 260 6.68 -14.95 29.06
CA GLN A 260 6.83 -16.12 29.96
C GLN A 260 5.51 -16.51 30.68
N SER A 261 4.61 -15.55 30.86
CA SER A 261 3.26 -15.77 31.43
C SER A 261 2.27 -16.48 30.48
N GLY A 262 2.66 -16.77 29.24
CA GLY A 262 1.81 -17.34 28.19
C GLY A 262 0.91 -16.35 27.46
N ARG A 263 0.96 -15.05 27.79
CA ARG A 263 0.22 -13.99 27.07
C ARG A 263 0.98 -13.54 25.82
N GLU A 264 0.26 -13.38 24.72
CA GLU A 264 0.77 -12.77 23.50
C GLU A 264 0.93 -11.24 23.64
N GLN A 265 1.91 -10.68 22.96
CA GLN A 265 2.14 -9.25 22.81
C GLN A 265 2.44 -8.94 21.34
N ILE A 266 2.00 -7.79 20.85
CA ILE A 266 2.41 -7.27 19.55
C ILE A 266 3.54 -6.26 19.78
N VAL A 267 4.64 -6.40 19.05
CA VAL A 267 5.78 -5.49 19.10
C VAL A 267 5.93 -4.81 17.75
N ILE A 268 5.69 -3.49 17.69
CA ILE A 268 5.94 -2.67 16.52
C ILE A 268 7.41 -2.25 16.53
N THR A 269 8.15 -2.64 15.48
CA THR A 269 9.59 -2.42 15.32
C THR A 269 9.92 -1.31 14.33
N GLU A 270 9.02 -1.00 13.39
CA GLU A 270 9.18 0.08 12.42
C GLU A 270 7.85 0.81 12.27
N VAL A 271 7.89 2.15 12.21
CA VAL A 271 6.72 2.99 11.89
C VAL A 271 6.89 3.63 10.51
N PRO A 272 5.79 3.94 9.81
CA PRO A 272 5.89 4.62 8.51
C PRO A 272 6.60 5.98 8.58
N TYR A 273 7.01 6.49 7.42
CA TYR A 273 7.74 7.74 7.26
C TYR A 273 7.01 8.96 7.87
N GLN A 274 7.68 9.81 8.64
CA GLN A 274 7.05 10.98 9.29
C GLN A 274 5.88 10.64 10.24
N VAL A 275 5.77 9.40 10.72
CA VAL A 275 4.86 9.04 11.82
C VAL A 275 5.59 9.21 13.15
N ASN A 276 4.97 9.99 14.04
CA ASN A 276 5.45 10.18 15.41
C ASN A 276 5.03 8.98 16.28
N ARG A 277 6.00 8.42 17.01
CA ARG A 277 5.80 7.19 17.80
C ARG A 277 4.91 7.40 19.02
N ASP A 278 5.08 8.49 19.74
CA ASP A 278 4.25 8.82 20.90
C ASP A 278 2.82 9.12 20.48
N GLN A 279 2.63 9.91 19.41
CA GLN A 279 1.30 10.20 18.88
C GLN A 279 0.57 8.94 18.39
N LEU A 280 1.28 8.00 17.75
CA LEU A 280 0.73 6.71 17.36
C LEU A 280 0.32 5.88 18.60
N THR A 281 1.17 5.86 19.62
CA THR A 281 0.93 5.15 20.89
C THR A 281 -0.31 5.72 21.60
N ASP A 282 -0.41 7.05 21.68
CA ASP A 282 -1.57 7.76 22.24
C ASP A 282 -2.84 7.47 21.44
N ARG A 283 -2.75 7.46 20.11
CA ARG A 283 -3.89 7.17 19.23
C ARG A 283 -4.41 5.75 19.43
N ILE A 284 -3.51 4.78 19.57
CA ILE A 284 -3.88 3.40 19.89
C ILE A 284 -4.60 3.35 21.25
N GLY A 285 -4.05 4.00 22.28
CA GLY A 285 -4.68 4.07 23.60
C GLY A 285 -6.09 4.67 23.57
N GLN A 286 -6.30 5.73 22.78
CA GLN A 286 -7.63 6.31 22.57
C GLN A 286 -8.60 5.32 21.92
N LEU A 287 -8.18 4.64 20.85
CA LEU A 287 -9.04 3.67 20.14
C LEU A 287 -9.44 2.47 21.01
N VAL A 288 -8.56 2.07 21.93
CA VAL A 288 -8.86 1.03 22.93
C VAL A 288 -9.87 1.52 23.95
N ASN A 289 -9.74 2.75 24.44
CA ASN A 289 -10.70 3.36 25.37
C ASN A 289 -12.08 3.57 24.73
N ASP A 290 -12.10 3.96 23.45
CA ASP A 290 -13.32 4.17 22.65
C ASP A 290 -13.97 2.84 22.19
N LYS A 291 -13.38 1.68 22.54
CA LYS A 291 -13.80 0.34 22.10
C LYS A 291 -13.90 0.20 20.58
N THR A 292 -13.10 0.96 19.84
CA THR A 292 -12.97 0.80 18.38
C THR A 292 -12.01 -0.33 18.04
N VAL A 293 -10.96 -0.49 18.83
CA VAL A 293 -10.01 -1.61 18.77
C VAL A 293 -10.12 -2.39 20.07
N GLU A 294 -10.54 -3.64 19.99
CA GLU A 294 -10.66 -4.52 21.15
C GLU A 294 -9.45 -5.48 21.24
N GLY A 295 -9.36 -6.25 22.32
CA GLY A 295 -8.27 -7.23 22.50
C GLY A 295 -6.93 -6.69 23.01
N ILE A 296 -6.74 -5.37 23.13
CA ILE A 296 -5.54 -4.76 23.74
C ILE A 296 -5.80 -4.48 25.23
N ALA A 297 -4.86 -4.88 26.09
CA ALA A 297 -4.90 -4.64 27.53
C ALA A 297 -4.04 -3.43 27.95
N HIS A 298 -2.88 -3.26 27.34
CA HIS A 298 -1.96 -2.15 27.63
C HIS A 298 -1.16 -1.80 26.37
N VAL A 299 -0.84 -0.52 26.19
CA VAL A 299 0.03 -0.02 25.10
C VAL A 299 1.12 0.88 25.71
N ASN A 300 2.37 0.70 25.26
CA ASN A 300 3.52 1.43 25.79
C ASN A 300 4.56 1.71 24.70
N ASN A 301 5.18 2.90 24.73
CA ASN A 301 6.35 3.20 23.90
C ASN A 301 7.63 2.91 24.71
N GLU A 302 8.34 1.83 24.35
CA GLU A 302 9.62 1.42 24.97
C GLU A 302 10.82 1.71 24.04
N SER A 303 10.60 2.58 23.05
CA SER A 303 11.63 2.95 22.08
C SER A 303 12.81 3.66 22.73
N ASN A 304 14.02 3.34 22.31
CA ASN A 304 15.23 4.00 22.80
C ASN A 304 16.30 4.08 21.70
N LYS A 305 17.32 4.93 21.90
CA LYS A 305 18.36 5.16 20.88
C LYS A 305 19.21 3.92 20.56
N ARG A 306 19.24 2.91 21.44
CA ARG A 306 20.11 1.73 21.30
C ARG A 306 19.42 0.56 20.62
N GLU A 307 18.17 0.29 21.00
CA GLU A 307 17.36 -0.84 20.52
C GLU A 307 16.43 -0.43 19.37
N GLY A 308 16.27 0.87 19.13
CA GLY A 308 15.45 1.41 18.05
C GLY A 308 14.00 1.62 18.46
N THR A 309 13.10 1.46 17.50
CA THR A 309 11.66 1.60 17.72
C THR A 309 11.11 0.31 18.33
N ARG A 310 10.41 0.45 19.46
CA ARG A 310 9.77 -0.66 20.16
C ARG A 310 8.51 -0.20 20.88
N ILE A 311 7.37 -0.26 20.20
CA ILE A 311 6.06 0.00 20.81
C ILE A 311 5.42 -1.35 21.12
N VAL A 312 5.06 -1.56 22.39
CA VAL A 312 4.57 -2.84 22.90
C VAL A 312 3.08 -2.75 23.19
N LEU A 313 2.33 -3.71 22.67
CA LEU A 313 0.90 -3.88 22.95
C LEU A 313 0.69 -5.23 23.62
N ASP A 314 0.28 -5.21 24.88
CA ASP A 314 -0.10 -6.42 25.61
C ASP A 314 -1.52 -6.81 25.23
N LEU A 315 -1.71 -8.06 24.79
CA LEU A 315 -3.02 -8.56 24.41
C LEU A 315 -3.79 -9.15 25.60
N LYS A 316 -5.12 -9.12 25.50
CA LYS A 316 -6.01 -9.88 26.38
C LYS A 316 -5.86 -11.38 26.10
N ARG A 317 -6.25 -12.24 27.05
CA ARG A 317 -6.01 -13.70 26.97
C ARG A 317 -6.72 -14.39 25.79
N ASP A 318 -7.81 -13.80 25.35
CA ASP A 318 -8.75 -14.25 24.33
C ASP A 318 -8.60 -13.49 23.00
N ALA A 319 -7.65 -12.57 22.90
CA ALA A 319 -7.48 -11.76 21.71
C ALA A 319 -6.60 -12.46 20.67
N VAL A 320 -7.09 -12.56 19.44
CA VAL A 320 -6.30 -13.05 18.29
C VAL A 320 -5.39 -11.94 17.79
N ALA A 321 -4.06 -12.12 17.92
CA ALA A 321 -3.08 -11.09 17.57
C ALA A 321 -3.21 -10.56 16.14
N GLN A 322 -3.47 -11.45 15.18
CA GLN A 322 -3.58 -11.06 13.77
C GLN A 322 -4.78 -10.13 13.50
N VAL A 323 -5.91 -10.35 14.18
CA VAL A 323 -7.10 -9.49 14.08
C VAL A 323 -6.79 -8.10 14.62
N VAL A 324 -6.10 -8.01 15.77
CA VAL A 324 -5.68 -6.74 16.35
C VAL A 324 -4.71 -6.01 15.42
N ILE A 325 -3.71 -6.70 14.85
CA ILE A 325 -2.78 -6.13 13.85
C ILE A 325 -3.56 -5.53 12.66
N ASN A 326 -4.53 -6.27 12.14
CA ASN A 326 -5.37 -5.80 11.04
C ASN A 326 -6.20 -4.56 11.41
N GLN A 327 -6.76 -4.52 12.62
CA GLN A 327 -7.45 -3.34 13.14
C GLN A 327 -6.50 -2.14 13.30
N LEU A 328 -5.27 -2.36 13.77
CA LEU A 328 -4.25 -1.30 13.87
C LEU A 328 -3.92 -0.71 12.49
N TYR A 329 -3.69 -1.53 11.47
CA TYR A 329 -3.47 -1.04 10.10
C TYR A 329 -4.67 -0.26 9.53
N LYS A 330 -5.89 -0.59 9.94
CA LYS A 330 -7.09 0.09 9.43
C LYS A 330 -7.34 1.42 10.12
N TYR A 331 -7.14 1.50 11.43
CA TYR A 331 -7.60 2.62 12.25
C TYR A 331 -6.49 3.54 12.76
N THR A 332 -5.22 3.20 12.52
CA THR A 332 -4.06 3.98 12.99
C THR A 332 -3.10 4.29 11.85
N GLU A 333 -2.19 5.23 12.11
CA GLU A 333 -1.10 5.63 11.21
C GLU A 333 -0.01 4.55 11.07
N LEU A 334 -0.17 3.39 11.71
CA LEU A 334 0.69 2.22 11.48
C LEU A 334 0.62 1.75 10.02
N GLN A 335 -0.49 2.02 9.32
CA GLN A 335 -0.53 2.02 7.86
C GLN A 335 -1.01 3.39 7.38
N THR A 336 -0.27 4.01 6.49
CA THR A 336 -0.64 5.31 5.92
C THR A 336 -0.27 5.38 4.44
N SER A 337 -0.74 6.42 3.77
CA SER A 337 -0.47 6.63 2.34
C SER A 337 0.07 8.02 2.07
N TYR A 338 1.04 8.12 1.17
CA TYR A 338 1.64 9.37 0.74
C TYR A 338 1.26 9.65 -0.71
N GLY A 339 0.69 10.83 -0.95
CA GLY A 339 0.43 11.32 -2.31
C GLY A 339 1.73 11.81 -2.95
N ILE A 340 2.18 11.13 -4.00
CA ILE A 340 3.37 11.49 -4.75
C ILE A 340 2.99 12.55 -5.78
N ASN A 341 3.73 13.65 -5.81
CA ASN A 341 3.55 14.73 -6.78
C ASN A 341 4.90 15.37 -7.09
N ASN A 342 5.51 14.93 -8.18
CA ASN A 342 6.87 15.30 -8.59
C ASN A 342 6.86 16.60 -9.38
N VAL A 343 6.83 17.73 -8.67
CA VAL A 343 6.92 19.08 -9.26
C VAL A 343 8.25 19.71 -8.87
N ALA A 344 9.04 20.10 -9.88
CA ALA A 344 10.32 20.77 -9.70
C ALA A 344 10.52 21.86 -10.77
N LEU A 345 11.49 22.76 -10.53
CA LEU A 345 11.86 23.79 -11.49
C LEU A 345 12.82 23.20 -12.54
N SER A 346 12.45 23.26 -13.82
CA SER A 346 13.35 23.03 -14.96
C SER A 346 13.47 24.34 -15.74
N LYS A 347 14.69 24.88 -15.80
CA LYS A 347 14.99 26.18 -16.44
C LYS A 347 14.09 27.31 -15.92
N GLY A 348 13.92 27.37 -14.59
CA GLY A 348 13.12 28.39 -13.90
C GLY A 348 11.60 28.23 -14.01
N LYS A 349 11.09 27.17 -14.64
CA LYS A 349 9.65 26.92 -14.79
C LYS A 349 9.22 25.66 -14.03
N PRO A 350 8.12 25.70 -13.27
CA PRO A 350 7.60 24.52 -12.59
C PRO A 350 7.07 23.51 -13.63
N LYS A 351 7.49 22.26 -13.51
CA LYS A 351 7.00 21.15 -14.35
C LYS A 351 6.74 19.92 -13.49
N ILE A 352 5.71 19.16 -13.88
CA ILE A 352 5.53 17.79 -13.41
C ILE A 352 6.51 16.92 -14.20
N MET A 353 7.28 16.10 -13.51
CA MET A 353 8.32 15.25 -14.11
C MET A 353 8.15 13.80 -13.67
N ASN A 354 8.27 12.88 -14.62
CA ASN A 354 8.35 11.45 -14.31
C ASN A 354 9.80 11.06 -13.97
N LEU A 355 10.04 9.78 -13.65
CA LEU A 355 11.38 9.28 -13.31
C LEU A 355 12.41 9.54 -14.42
N ARG A 356 12.04 9.30 -15.68
CA ARG A 356 12.92 9.49 -16.84
C ARG A 356 13.29 10.96 -17.01
N ASP A 357 12.33 11.87 -16.88
CA ASP A 357 12.55 13.31 -16.99
C ASP A 357 13.52 13.82 -15.91
N LEU A 358 13.37 13.34 -14.67
CA LEU A 358 14.25 13.68 -13.55
C LEU A 358 15.69 13.19 -13.78
N ILE A 359 15.85 11.95 -14.25
CA ILE A 359 17.18 11.41 -14.61
C ILE A 359 17.78 12.21 -15.76
N ALA A 360 17.00 12.48 -16.82
CA ALA A 360 17.48 13.22 -17.98
C ALA A 360 17.96 14.63 -17.62
N GLU A 361 17.18 15.39 -16.83
CA GLU A 361 17.57 16.74 -16.40
C GLU A 361 18.84 16.72 -15.53
N PHE A 362 19.01 15.72 -14.67
CA PHE A 362 20.23 15.55 -13.88
C PHE A 362 21.45 15.20 -14.76
N ILE A 363 21.31 14.26 -15.72
CA ILE A 363 22.41 13.88 -16.61
C ILE A 363 22.81 15.02 -17.55
N ASP A 364 21.84 15.76 -18.08
CA ASP A 364 22.11 16.93 -18.92
C ASP A 364 22.83 18.03 -18.11
N PHE A 365 22.46 18.22 -16.84
CA PHE A 365 23.19 19.10 -15.92
C PHE A 365 24.61 18.62 -15.63
N ARG A 366 24.82 17.32 -15.38
CA ARG A 366 26.17 16.74 -15.21
C ARG A 366 27.03 16.93 -16.45
N MET A 367 26.46 16.82 -17.64
CA MET A 367 27.17 17.09 -18.89
C MET A 367 27.68 18.53 -18.95
N ASP A 368 26.85 19.52 -18.58
CA ASP A 368 27.27 20.92 -18.53
C ASP A 368 28.40 21.15 -17.50
N VAL A 369 28.24 20.62 -16.28
CA VAL A 369 29.25 20.72 -15.22
C VAL A 369 30.59 20.12 -15.66
N VAL A 370 30.59 18.93 -16.29
CA VAL A 370 31.80 18.27 -16.79
C VAL A 370 32.47 19.09 -17.89
N ILE A 371 31.69 19.66 -18.82
CA ILE A 371 32.23 20.52 -19.88
C ILE A 371 32.87 21.78 -19.29
N ARG A 372 32.20 22.45 -18.34
CA ARG A 372 32.72 23.65 -17.69
C ARG A 372 33.99 23.37 -16.91
N ARG A 373 34.00 22.29 -16.11
CA ARG A 373 35.18 21.84 -15.38
C ARG A 373 36.35 21.54 -16.32
N ALA A 374 36.11 20.77 -17.39
CA ALA A 374 37.15 20.43 -18.36
C ALA A 374 37.69 21.67 -19.09
N LYS A 375 36.84 22.66 -19.41
CA LYS A 375 37.29 23.94 -19.98
C LYS A 375 38.12 24.77 -18.99
N PHE A 376 37.72 24.79 -17.72
CA PHE A 376 38.47 25.48 -16.66
C PHE A 376 39.86 24.86 -16.49
N ASP A 377 39.91 23.53 -16.33
CA ASP A 377 41.16 22.78 -16.16
C ASP A 377 42.03 22.90 -17.41
N LEU A 378 41.45 22.89 -18.62
CA LEU A 378 42.18 23.08 -19.88
C LEU A 378 42.82 24.47 -19.93
N ARG A 379 42.04 25.52 -19.65
CA ARG A 379 42.54 26.90 -19.62
C ARG A 379 43.66 27.06 -18.60
N LYS A 380 43.54 26.48 -17.40
CA LYS A 380 44.58 26.52 -16.36
C LYS A 380 45.83 25.74 -16.75
N ALA A 381 45.67 24.58 -17.39
CA ALA A 381 46.78 23.78 -17.89
C ALA A 381 47.52 24.52 -19.03
N GLU A 382 46.80 25.13 -19.96
CA GLU A 382 47.38 25.94 -21.05
C GLU A 382 48.08 27.19 -20.52
N GLU A 383 47.49 27.92 -19.57
CA GLU A 383 48.12 29.07 -18.89
C GLU A 383 49.44 28.65 -18.21
N ARG A 384 49.45 27.49 -17.52
CA ARG A 384 50.64 27.00 -16.83
C ARG A 384 51.71 26.52 -17.81
N ALA A 385 51.32 25.76 -18.84
CA ALA A 385 52.22 25.30 -19.89
C ALA A 385 52.87 26.48 -20.60
N HIS A 386 52.11 27.55 -20.88
CA HIS A 386 52.61 28.78 -21.50
C HIS A 386 53.72 29.43 -20.66
N ILE A 387 53.57 29.50 -19.33
CA ILE A 387 54.62 30.04 -18.46
C ILE A 387 55.86 29.14 -18.42
N LEU A 388 55.69 27.82 -18.33
CA LEU A 388 56.81 26.87 -18.32
C LEU A 388 57.58 26.87 -19.65
N GLU A 389 56.88 27.02 -20.78
CA GLU A 389 57.49 27.25 -22.09
C GLU A 389 58.42 28.48 -22.06
N GLY A 390 57.96 29.59 -21.48
CA GLY A 390 58.76 30.80 -21.32
C GLY A 390 60.02 30.55 -20.48
N TYR A 391 59.91 29.79 -19.40
CA TYR A 391 61.06 29.41 -18.57
C TYR A 391 62.06 28.55 -19.32
N LEU A 392 61.61 27.55 -20.06
CA LEU A 392 62.48 26.67 -20.84
C LEU A 392 63.21 27.46 -21.95
N LYS A 393 62.51 28.36 -22.65
CA LYS A 393 63.12 29.30 -23.61
C LYS A 393 64.17 30.18 -22.94
N ALA A 394 63.85 30.77 -21.79
CA ALA A 394 64.79 31.62 -21.06
C ALA A 394 66.02 30.86 -20.55
N LEU A 395 65.84 29.61 -20.10
CA LEU A 395 66.94 28.74 -19.67
C LEU A 395 67.86 28.33 -20.83
N ASP A 396 67.31 28.12 -22.03
CA ASP A 396 68.10 27.83 -23.24
C ASP A 396 68.93 29.04 -23.72
N HIS A 397 68.47 30.26 -23.41
CA HIS A 397 69.09 31.53 -23.79
C HIS A 397 69.58 32.35 -22.58
N LEU A 398 69.98 31.69 -21.50
CA LEU A 398 70.20 32.32 -20.18
C LEU A 398 71.19 33.49 -20.20
N ASP A 399 72.32 33.37 -20.89
CA ASP A 399 73.33 34.43 -20.98
C ASP A 399 72.78 35.68 -21.69
N GLU A 400 71.95 35.49 -22.71
CA GLU A 400 71.30 36.57 -23.47
C GLU A 400 70.24 37.25 -22.61
N VAL A 401 69.42 36.47 -21.88
CA VAL A 401 68.45 36.98 -20.90
C VAL A 401 69.13 37.83 -19.83
N ILE A 402 70.22 37.34 -19.22
CA ILE A 402 70.96 38.07 -18.19
C ILE A 402 71.55 39.37 -18.75
N THR A 403 72.07 39.33 -19.98
CA THR A 403 72.66 40.51 -20.64
C THR A 403 71.59 41.58 -20.88
N LEU A 404 70.42 41.21 -21.40
CA LEU A 404 69.31 42.13 -21.64
C LEU A 404 68.77 42.74 -20.34
N ILE A 405 68.64 41.95 -19.29
CA ILE A 405 68.20 42.43 -17.97
C ILE A 405 69.22 43.41 -17.39
N ARG A 406 70.53 43.10 -17.46
CA ARG A 406 71.60 43.98 -16.93
C ARG A 406 71.78 45.28 -17.72
N ALA A 407 71.44 45.29 -19.00
CA ALA A 407 71.54 46.47 -19.86
C ALA A 407 70.37 47.45 -19.69
N SER A 408 69.25 46.99 -19.14
CA SER A 408 68.03 47.77 -18.97
C SER A 408 68.07 48.60 -17.67
N ARG A 409 67.51 49.81 -17.67
CA ARG A 409 67.49 50.69 -16.48
C ARG A 409 66.29 50.44 -15.58
N THR A 410 65.19 49.94 -16.16
CA THR A 410 63.95 49.65 -15.42
C THR A 410 63.44 48.23 -15.73
N PRO A 411 62.61 47.63 -14.85
CA PRO A 411 61.98 46.34 -15.11
C PRO A 411 61.09 46.34 -16.36
N ASP A 412 60.40 47.44 -16.64
CA ASP A 412 59.54 47.56 -17.82
C ASP A 412 60.38 47.60 -19.12
N GLU A 413 61.50 48.34 -19.12
CA GLU A 413 62.47 48.31 -20.23
C GLU A 413 63.05 46.90 -20.45
N ALA A 414 63.36 46.18 -19.36
CA ALA A 414 63.86 44.80 -19.45
C ALA A 414 62.81 43.85 -20.04
N LYS A 415 61.54 43.99 -19.61
CA LYS A 415 60.41 43.23 -20.13
C LYS A 415 60.23 43.46 -21.64
N GLU A 416 60.16 44.71 -22.08
CA GLU A 416 60.01 45.07 -23.50
C GLU A 416 61.20 44.59 -24.35
N SER A 417 62.42 44.70 -23.82
CA SER A 417 63.64 44.24 -24.48
C SER A 417 63.65 42.72 -24.66
N LEU A 418 63.27 41.96 -23.63
CA LEU A 418 63.15 40.49 -23.68
C LEU A 418 62.11 40.06 -24.72
N ILE A 419 60.93 40.69 -24.75
CA ILE A 419 59.87 40.40 -25.72
C ILE A 419 60.35 40.69 -27.16
N SER A 420 60.93 41.87 -27.38
CA SER A 420 61.34 42.31 -28.72
C SER A 420 62.47 41.44 -29.27
N LYS A 421 63.51 41.17 -28.46
CA LYS A 421 64.68 40.39 -28.88
C LYS A 421 64.36 38.91 -29.07
N SER A 422 63.59 38.31 -28.17
CA SER A 422 63.19 36.91 -28.33
C SER A 422 62.33 36.68 -29.58
N LYS A 423 61.48 37.64 -29.97
CA LYS A 423 60.71 37.59 -31.22
C LYS A 423 61.58 37.79 -32.46
N GLU A 424 62.50 38.76 -32.42
CA GLU A 424 63.47 38.99 -33.52
C GLU A 424 64.34 37.75 -33.78
N ALA A 425 64.85 37.14 -32.70
CA ALA A 425 65.69 35.95 -32.74
C ALA A 425 64.90 34.64 -32.88
N LYS A 426 63.56 34.70 -32.91
CA LYS A 426 62.66 33.54 -33.02
C LYS A 426 62.98 32.43 -32.01
N TRP A 427 63.03 32.79 -30.73
CA TRP A 427 63.23 31.81 -29.67
C TRP A 427 62.10 30.77 -29.69
N LEU A 428 62.48 29.52 -29.88
CA LEU A 428 61.61 28.36 -29.94
C LEU A 428 62.19 27.27 -29.07
N LEU A 429 61.31 26.43 -28.52
CA LEU A 429 61.76 25.26 -27.79
C LEU A 429 62.28 24.20 -28.76
N LYS A 430 63.36 23.50 -28.37
CA LYS A 430 63.93 22.43 -29.20
C LYS A 430 62.96 21.25 -29.26
N GLN A 431 62.72 20.74 -30.47
CA GLN A 431 61.79 19.62 -30.71
C GLN A 431 62.08 18.37 -29.89
N GLU A 432 63.36 18.11 -29.59
CA GLU A 432 63.81 16.94 -28.81
C GLU A 432 63.35 16.94 -27.35
N LEU A 433 62.89 18.08 -26.82
CA LEU A 433 62.39 18.22 -25.45
C LEU A 433 60.91 17.83 -25.31
N PHE A 434 60.21 17.64 -26.43
CA PHE A 434 58.81 17.23 -26.47
C PHE A 434 58.72 15.80 -27.00
N THR A 435 57.92 14.97 -26.34
CA THR A 435 57.37 13.77 -27.00
C THR A 435 56.67 14.17 -28.29
N ASP A 436 56.60 13.28 -29.30
CA ASP A 436 55.95 13.44 -30.62
C ASP A 436 54.45 13.82 -30.54
N LEU A 437 54.10 14.89 -29.83
CA LEU A 437 52.78 15.49 -29.79
C LEU A 437 52.75 16.53 -30.91
N SER A 438 51.84 16.30 -31.85
CA SER A 438 51.67 17.12 -33.04
C SER A 438 51.54 18.61 -32.69
N ASN A 439 52.02 19.47 -33.58
CA ASN A 439 51.80 20.93 -33.56
C ASN A 439 50.30 21.32 -33.54
N GLU A 440 49.38 20.36 -33.68
CA GLU A 440 47.93 20.56 -33.57
C GLU A 440 47.43 20.64 -32.11
N LEU A 441 48.12 20.01 -31.15
CA LEU A 441 47.66 19.90 -29.76
C LEU A 441 48.07 21.10 -28.90
N TYR A 442 49.29 21.59 -29.10
CA TYR A 442 49.84 22.75 -28.40
C TYR A 442 50.73 23.54 -29.37
N LYS A 443 50.39 24.81 -29.60
CA LYS A 443 51.12 25.68 -30.53
C LYS A 443 52.01 26.61 -29.72
N GLN A 444 53.32 26.35 -29.75
CA GLN A 444 54.30 27.27 -29.17
C GLN A 444 54.29 28.61 -29.90
N GLU A 445 54.53 29.70 -29.17
CA GLU A 445 54.63 31.04 -29.74
C GLU A 445 56.07 31.32 -30.23
N GLU A 446 56.25 32.17 -31.26
CA GLU A 446 57.58 32.65 -31.61
C GLU A 446 58.00 33.75 -30.62
N GLY A 447 59.11 33.54 -29.91
CA GLY A 447 59.60 34.46 -28.89
C GLY A 447 58.87 34.37 -27.55
N LEU A 448 58.93 35.43 -26.76
CA LEU A 448 58.29 35.54 -25.44
C LEU A 448 57.06 36.47 -25.49
N SER A 449 55.99 36.06 -24.82
CA SER A 449 54.82 36.89 -24.51
C SER A 449 55.08 37.81 -23.31
N GLU A 450 54.17 38.78 -23.09
CA GLU A 450 54.26 39.66 -21.93
C GLU A 450 54.16 38.90 -20.60
N ALA A 451 53.26 37.92 -20.50
CA ALA A 451 53.09 37.09 -19.31
C ALA A 451 54.35 36.25 -19.01
N GLN A 452 54.97 35.66 -20.05
CA GLN A 452 56.22 34.92 -19.91
C GLN A 452 57.38 35.83 -19.49
N ALA A 453 57.55 36.99 -20.13
CA ALA A 453 58.61 37.93 -19.80
C ALA A 453 58.51 38.42 -18.35
N LYS A 454 57.29 38.74 -17.88
CA LYS A 454 57.05 39.08 -16.47
C LYS A 454 57.44 37.93 -15.53
N ALA A 455 57.00 36.71 -15.84
CA ALA A 455 57.34 35.54 -15.03
C ALA A 455 58.85 35.27 -15.00
N ILE A 456 59.57 35.48 -16.11
CA ILE A 456 61.03 35.34 -16.21
C ILE A 456 61.75 36.34 -15.29
N LEU A 457 61.29 37.61 -15.24
CA LEU A 457 61.87 38.61 -14.35
C LEU A 457 61.68 38.28 -12.87
N GLU A 458 60.67 37.46 -12.53
CA GLU A 458 60.39 36.97 -11.17
C GLU A 458 61.12 35.64 -10.85
N LEU A 459 61.90 35.08 -11.79
CA LEU A 459 62.64 33.83 -11.57
C LEU A 459 63.70 33.99 -10.48
N ARG A 460 63.75 33.00 -9.58
CA ARG A 460 64.79 32.90 -8.54
C ARG A 460 65.96 32.08 -9.04
N LEU A 461 67.18 32.47 -8.69
CA LEU A 461 68.43 31.80 -9.10
C LEU A 461 68.46 30.29 -8.81
N GLN A 462 67.77 29.81 -7.77
CA GLN A 462 67.66 28.38 -7.45
C GLN A 462 67.02 27.55 -8.57
N ARG A 463 66.18 28.15 -9.42
CA ARG A 463 65.52 27.50 -10.57
C ARG A 463 66.45 27.25 -11.76
N LEU A 464 67.68 27.77 -11.71
CA LEU A 464 68.68 27.61 -12.78
C LEU A 464 69.52 26.34 -12.64
N THR A 465 69.30 25.52 -11.61
CA THR A 465 70.01 24.24 -11.44
C THR A 465 69.55 23.20 -12.44
N GLY A 466 70.42 22.26 -12.84
CA GLY A 466 70.07 21.22 -13.81
C GLY A 466 68.86 20.36 -13.41
N MET A 467 68.75 20.02 -12.12
CA MET A 467 67.62 19.27 -11.57
C MET A 467 66.29 20.04 -11.67
N GLU A 468 66.31 21.37 -11.46
CA GLU A 468 65.08 22.17 -11.59
C GLU A 468 64.64 22.30 -13.05
N ARG A 469 65.59 22.34 -14.00
CA ARG A 469 65.28 22.29 -15.43
C ARG A 469 64.59 20.97 -15.80
N GLU A 470 65.10 19.83 -15.33
CA GLU A 470 64.49 18.51 -15.56
C GLU A 470 63.05 18.47 -15.01
N LYS A 471 62.82 18.95 -13.78
CA LYS A 471 61.47 19.04 -13.19
C LYS A 471 60.51 19.91 -14.02
N ILE A 472 60.97 21.03 -14.57
CA ILE A 472 60.15 21.90 -15.42
C ILE A 472 59.79 21.18 -16.73
N ILE A 473 60.73 20.41 -17.31
CA ILE A 473 60.46 19.59 -18.50
C ILE A 473 59.43 18.50 -18.18
N GLU A 474 59.59 17.78 -17.07
CA GLU A 474 58.63 16.76 -16.62
C GLU A 474 57.23 17.36 -16.37
N GLU A 475 57.15 18.49 -15.67
CA GLU A 475 55.90 19.20 -15.41
C GLU A 475 55.24 19.65 -16.72
N PHE A 476 56.01 20.22 -17.64
CA PHE A 476 55.52 20.64 -18.96
C PHE A 476 54.96 19.46 -19.75
N ASN A 477 55.72 18.36 -19.88
CA ASN A 477 55.28 17.17 -20.61
C ASN A 477 54.03 16.53 -19.97
N GLY A 478 53.95 16.53 -18.63
CA GLY A 478 52.75 16.12 -17.90
C GLY A 478 51.52 16.97 -18.25
N LEU A 479 51.67 18.30 -18.25
CA LEU A 479 50.59 19.23 -18.62
C LEU A 479 50.15 19.07 -20.07
N ILE A 480 51.08 18.83 -21.00
CA ILE A 480 50.75 18.58 -22.41
C ILE A 480 49.91 17.31 -22.57
N ASN A 481 50.22 16.24 -21.83
CA ASN A 481 49.36 15.05 -21.79
C ASN A 481 47.98 15.36 -21.19
N THR A 482 47.91 16.14 -20.12
CA THR A 482 46.62 16.58 -19.54
C THR A 482 45.80 17.40 -20.54
N ILE A 483 46.43 18.33 -21.27
CA ILE A 483 45.78 19.14 -22.32
C ILE A 483 45.24 18.25 -23.42
N LYS A 484 46.01 17.24 -23.85
CA LYS A 484 45.58 16.26 -24.84
C LYS A 484 44.32 15.51 -24.38
N ASP A 485 44.33 15.00 -23.16
CA ASP A 485 43.21 14.24 -22.61
C ASP A 485 41.96 15.12 -22.45
N LEU A 486 42.12 16.37 -21.98
CA LEU A 486 41.03 17.34 -21.84
C LEU A 486 40.45 17.77 -23.19
N LYS A 487 41.29 18.00 -24.22
CA LYS A 487 40.82 18.28 -25.58
C LYS A 487 40.08 17.10 -26.18
N ALA A 488 40.56 15.87 -25.94
CA ALA A 488 39.87 14.66 -26.37
C ALA A 488 38.50 14.51 -25.68
N LEU A 489 38.44 14.76 -24.38
CA LEU A 489 37.20 14.75 -23.59
C LEU A 489 36.19 15.81 -24.08
N LEU A 490 36.65 17.02 -24.37
CA LEU A 490 35.80 18.09 -24.92
C LEU A 490 35.36 17.80 -26.38
N GLY A 491 36.17 17.06 -27.14
CA GLY A 491 35.88 16.67 -28.53
C GLY A 491 34.92 15.50 -28.68
N SER A 492 34.75 14.65 -27.66
CA SER A 492 33.93 13.43 -27.73
C SER A 492 32.82 13.41 -26.68
N GLU A 493 31.57 13.36 -27.12
CA GLU A 493 30.42 13.22 -26.21
C GLU A 493 30.40 11.86 -25.50
N ALA A 494 30.77 10.79 -26.21
CA ALA A 494 30.87 9.45 -25.63
C ALA A 494 31.85 9.41 -24.44
N LEU A 495 33.04 10.02 -24.59
CA LEU A 495 34.01 10.08 -23.48
C LEU A 495 33.48 10.85 -22.26
N ARG A 496 32.65 11.86 -22.47
CA ARG A 496 32.01 12.60 -21.36
C ARG A 496 30.97 11.75 -20.66
N TYR A 497 30.15 11.01 -21.40
CA TYR A 497 29.23 10.05 -20.79
C TYR A 497 29.95 8.94 -20.02
N ASP A 498 31.04 8.41 -20.58
CA ASP A 498 31.87 7.41 -19.90
C ASP A 498 32.46 7.96 -18.59
N LEU A 499 32.92 9.22 -18.60
CA LEU A 499 33.37 9.90 -17.39
C LEU A 499 32.25 10.08 -16.37
N ILE A 500 31.07 10.56 -16.78
CA ILE A 500 29.91 10.72 -15.90
C ILE A 500 29.51 9.37 -15.29
N LYS A 501 29.45 8.31 -16.10
CA LYS A 501 29.17 6.94 -15.65
C LYS A 501 30.18 6.47 -14.62
N LYS A 502 31.47 6.66 -14.88
CA LYS A 502 32.54 6.33 -13.92
C LYS A 502 32.38 7.09 -12.61
N GLU A 503 32.15 8.40 -12.68
CA GLU A 503 31.94 9.24 -11.50
C GLU A 503 30.72 8.84 -10.68
N LEU A 504 29.62 8.41 -11.33
CA LEU A 504 28.41 7.93 -10.66
C LEU A 504 28.64 6.58 -9.96
N ILE A 505 29.39 5.67 -10.60
CA ILE A 505 29.76 4.38 -10.00
C ILE A 505 30.65 4.61 -8.77
N GLU A 506 31.61 5.53 -8.83
CA GLU A 506 32.43 5.91 -7.67
C GLU A 506 31.56 6.42 -6.50
N ILE A 507 30.54 7.23 -6.78
CA ILE A 507 29.57 7.69 -5.77
C ILE A 507 28.80 6.52 -5.16
N LYS A 508 28.34 5.57 -5.99
CA LYS A 508 27.65 4.36 -5.51
C LYS A 508 28.57 3.49 -4.65
N GLU A 509 29.84 3.32 -5.01
CA GLU A 509 30.81 2.56 -4.22
C GLU A 509 31.11 3.23 -2.87
N GLN A 510 31.14 4.56 -2.83
CA GLN A 510 31.46 5.31 -1.60
C GLN A 510 30.27 5.46 -0.65
N PHE A 511 29.06 5.67 -1.19
CA PHE A 511 27.89 6.08 -0.40
C PHE A 511 26.66 5.19 -0.57
N GLY A 512 26.72 4.20 -1.46
CA GLY A 512 25.62 3.26 -1.68
C GLY A 512 25.36 2.39 -0.45
N ASP A 513 24.09 2.08 -0.23
CA ASP A 513 23.64 1.23 0.86
C ASP A 513 22.52 0.29 0.41
N ALA A 514 22.21 -0.69 1.27
CA ALA A 514 21.09 -1.59 1.06
C ALA A 514 19.76 -0.83 1.21
N ARG A 515 18.76 -1.27 0.45
CA ARG A 515 17.38 -0.81 0.58
C ARG A 515 16.85 -1.07 1.99
N LYS A 516 16.18 -0.06 2.57
CA LYS A 516 15.58 -0.15 3.92
C LYS A 516 14.12 -0.61 3.87
N SER A 517 13.33 -0.02 2.97
CA SER A 517 11.92 -0.38 2.81
C SER A 517 11.74 -1.67 2.04
N GLU A 518 10.86 -2.53 2.51
CA GLU A 518 10.49 -3.79 1.84
C GLU A 518 9.34 -3.55 0.85
N ILE A 519 9.28 -4.31 -0.25
CA ILE A 519 8.24 -4.17 -1.27
C ILE A 519 7.40 -5.44 -1.32
N GLN A 520 6.11 -5.32 -1.02
CA GLN A 520 5.14 -6.40 -1.17
C GLN A 520 4.32 -6.21 -2.46
N TYR A 521 4.66 -7.01 -3.48
CA TYR A 521 4.06 -6.90 -4.83
C TYR A 521 2.64 -7.45 -4.92
N LEU A 522 2.34 -8.52 -4.17
CA LEU A 522 1.05 -9.19 -4.12
C LEU A 522 0.36 -8.80 -2.81
N ALA A 523 -0.45 -7.76 -2.90
CA ALA A 523 -1.13 -7.15 -1.78
C ALA A 523 -2.62 -7.04 -2.17
N ASP A 524 -3.39 -8.08 -1.87
CA ASP A 524 -4.85 -8.01 -1.99
C ASP A 524 -5.35 -7.02 -0.93
N GLU A 525 -6.13 -6.01 -1.32
CA GLU A 525 -6.70 -5.03 -0.38
C GLU A 525 -7.40 -5.75 0.79
N MET A 526 -7.09 -5.34 2.03
CA MET A 526 -7.66 -5.96 3.23
C MET A 526 -9.19 -5.99 3.13
N ARG A 527 -9.74 -7.20 3.28
CA ARG A 527 -11.18 -7.44 3.28
C ARG A 527 -11.71 -7.27 4.70
N ILE A 528 -13.00 -6.97 4.84
CA ILE A 528 -13.62 -6.79 6.17
C ILE A 528 -13.59 -8.11 6.94
N GLU A 529 -13.67 -9.22 6.21
CA GLU A 529 -13.54 -10.60 6.66
C GLU A 529 -12.23 -10.82 7.45
N ASP A 530 -11.12 -10.24 7.02
CA ASP A 530 -9.82 -10.39 7.69
C ASP A 530 -9.77 -9.75 9.10
N LEU A 531 -10.80 -8.98 9.48
CA LEU A 531 -10.95 -8.36 10.80
C LEU A 531 -11.80 -9.20 11.77
N ILE A 532 -12.34 -10.33 11.32
CA ILE A 532 -13.32 -11.14 12.05
C ILE A 532 -12.72 -12.53 12.25
N GLU A 533 -12.87 -13.08 13.46
CA GLU A 533 -12.37 -14.41 13.78
C GLU A 533 -13.19 -15.49 13.06
N GLU A 534 -12.51 -16.48 12.47
CA GLU A 534 -13.15 -17.63 11.84
C GLU A 534 -13.54 -18.68 12.89
N GLU A 535 -14.80 -18.64 13.34
CA GLU A 535 -15.38 -19.65 14.22
C GLU A 535 -16.66 -20.29 13.63
N ASP A 536 -16.96 -21.52 14.08
CA ASP A 536 -18.21 -22.21 13.82
C ASP A 536 -19.34 -21.61 14.68
N VAL A 537 -20.43 -21.21 14.02
CA VAL A 537 -21.63 -20.67 14.66
C VAL A 537 -22.89 -21.43 14.26
N VAL A 538 -23.86 -21.44 15.17
CA VAL A 538 -25.21 -21.95 14.92
C VAL A 538 -26.11 -20.77 14.57
N ILE A 539 -26.65 -20.77 13.36
CA ILE A 539 -27.63 -19.79 12.89
C ILE A 539 -29.02 -20.37 13.12
N THR A 540 -29.87 -19.63 13.81
CA THR A 540 -31.27 -20.03 14.03
C THR A 540 -32.20 -18.99 13.42
N ILE A 541 -33.22 -19.48 12.72
CA ILE A 541 -34.26 -18.67 12.10
C ILE A 541 -35.61 -19.13 12.63
N SER A 542 -36.37 -18.22 13.23
CA SER A 542 -37.71 -18.51 13.74
C SER A 542 -38.79 -18.41 12.66
N HIS A 543 -39.95 -19.00 12.94
CA HIS A 543 -41.10 -18.96 12.04
C HIS A 543 -41.60 -17.53 11.77
N LEU A 544 -41.51 -16.63 12.74
CA LEU A 544 -41.79 -15.21 12.55
C LEU A 544 -40.68 -14.45 11.78
N GLY A 545 -39.68 -15.16 11.28
CA GLY A 545 -38.61 -14.60 10.46
C GLY A 545 -37.54 -13.86 11.26
N TYR A 546 -37.32 -14.21 12.53
CA TYR A 546 -36.19 -13.68 13.29
C TYR A 546 -34.95 -14.54 13.11
N ILE A 547 -33.81 -13.94 12.80
CA ILE A 547 -32.51 -14.59 12.63
C ILE A 547 -31.51 -14.15 13.70
N LYS A 548 -30.68 -15.09 14.14
CA LYS A 548 -29.51 -14.84 15.01
C LYS A 548 -28.41 -15.87 14.78
N ARG A 549 -27.19 -15.53 15.21
CA ARG A 549 -26.07 -16.47 15.35
C ARG A 549 -25.70 -16.66 16.82
N THR A 550 -25.30 -17.87 17.18
CA THR A 550 -24.78 -18.23 18.52
C THR A 550 -23.50 -19.05 18.32
N SER A 551 -22.45 -18.84 19.12
CA SER A 551 -21.22 -19.66 19.02
C SER A 551 -21.54 -21.15 19.22
N ALA A 552 -20.94 -22.03 18.42
CA ALA A 552 -21.16 -23.48 18.53
C ALA A 552 -20.73 -24.01 19.91
N SER A 553 -19.73 -23.39 20.52
CA SER A 553 -19.22 -23.71 21.86
C SER A 553 -20.28 -23.48 22.94
N GLU A 554 -20.94 -22.32 22.91
CA GLU A 554 -22.03 -21.95 23.83
C GLU A 554 -23.25 -22.84 23.60
N TYR A 555 -23.52 -23.20 22.34
CA TYR A 555 -24.61 -24.11 22.00
C TYR A 555 -24.38 -25.55 22.52
N ARG A 556 -23.13 -26.06 22.48
CA ARG A 556 -22.74 -27.44 22.88
C ARG A 556 -22.52 -27.65 24.38
N GLN A 557 -22.32 -26.60 25.18
CA GLN A 557 -21.83 -26.69 26.58
C GLN A 557 -22.82 -27.28 27.63
N GLN A 558 -23.61 -28.29 27.28
CA GLN A 558 -24.46 -28.99 28.25
C GLN A 558 -24.64 -30.50 27.96
N LYS A 559 -23.87 -31.35 28.67
CA LYS A 559 -24.20 -32.76 29.06
C LYS A 559 -23.53 -32.98 30.44
N ARG A 560 -24.06 -33.65 31.48
CA ARG A 560 -25.03 -34.74 31.67
C ARG A 560 -25.89 -34.48 32.94
N GLY A 561 -27.12 -34.98 32.99
CA GLY A 561 -27.89 -35.17 34.24
C GLY A 561 -28.77 -34.00 34.73
N GLY A 562 -28.99 -32.97 33.93
CA GLY A 562 -29.91 -31.87 34.25
C GLY A 562 -31.33 -32.16 33.76
N ARG A 563 -32.31 -32.07 34.67
CA ARG A 563 -33.75 -32.14 34.37
C ARG A 563 -34.09 -31.21 33.20
N GLY A 564 -34.75 -31.75 32.18
CA GLY A 564 -35.04 -31.11 30.89
C GLY A 564 -35.21 -29.59 30.96
N ALA A 565 -34.32 -28.88 30.27
CA ALA A 565 -34.42 -27.45 30.10
C ALA A 565 -35.63 -27.17 29.21
N VAL A 566 -36.70 -26.66 29.82
CA VAL A 566 -37.80 -25.99 29.14
C VAL A 566 -37.19 -24.86 28.31
N GLY A 567 -37.01 -25.09 27.01
CA GLY A 567 -36.74 -24.03 26.04
C GLY A 567 -37.88 -23.04 26.13
N SER A 568 -37.55 -21.78 26.45
CA SER A 568 -38.45 -20.62 26.50
C SER A 568 -39.87 -20.88 27.04
N LYS A 569 -40.17 -20.42 28.27
CA LYS A 569 -41.56 -20.15 28.67
C LYS A 569 -42.10 -18.97 27.86
N THR A 570 -42.32 -19.17 26.57
CA THR A 570 -43.20 -18.34 25.75
C THR A 570 -44.49 -19.10 25.62
N ARG A 571 -45.57 -18.50 26.14
CA ARG A 571 -46.91 -18.76 25.62
C ARG A 571 -46.81 -18.80 24.09
N GLU A 572 -47.22 -19.93 23.52
CA GLU A 572 -47.68 -20.16 22.15
C GLU A 572 -47.35 -19.01 21.17
N GLU A 573 -46.41 -19.21 20.22
CA GLU A 573 -46.55 -18.78 18.80
C GLU A 573 -45.26 -18.79 17.95
N ASP A 574 -44.02 -18.77 18.49
CA ASP A 574 -42.80 -18.70 17.66
C ASP A 574 -41.78 -19.81 17.99
N PHE A 575 -41.41 -20.60 16.98
CA PHE A 575 -40.49 -21.75 17.06
C PHE A 575 -39.37 -21.61 16.03
N VAL A 576 -38.27 -22.36 16.20
CA VAL A 576 -37.15 -22.37 15.24
C VAL A 576 -37.56 -23.17 14.01
N GLU A 577 -37.59 -22.51 12.85
CA GLU A 577 -37.94 -23.10 11.55
C GLU A 577 -36.70 -23.60 10.79
N HIS A 578 -35.56 -22.89 10.90
CA HIS A 578 -34.30 -23.33 10.31
C HIS A 578 -33.14 -23.25 11.30
N LEU A 579 -32.26 -24.24 11.24
CA LEU A 579 -30.99 -24.29 11.98
C LEU A 579 -29.88 -24.62 10.99
N PHE A 580 -28.86 -23.77 10.93
CA PHE A 580 -27.66 -23.98 10.11
C PHE A 580 -26.43 -23.97 11.01
N VAL A 581 -25.46 -24.83 10.71
CA VAL A 581 -24.11 -24.76 11.30
C VAL A 581 -23.19 -24.24 10.21
N ALA A 582 -22.65 -23.05 10.39
CA ALA A 582 -21.89 -22.33 9.38
C ALA A 582 -20.67 -21.64 10.01
N SER A 583 -19.62 -21.42 9.24
CA SER A 583 -18.52 -20.54 9.64
C SER A 583 -19.00 -19.08 9.59
N THR A 584 -18.47 -18.25 10.47
CA THR A 584 -18.61 -16.77 10.39
C THR A 584 -18.29 -16.18 9.02
N HIS A 585 -17.46 -16.88 8.23
CA HIS A 585 -17.02 -16.47 6.89
C HIS A 585 -17.96 -16.95 5.77
N ASP A 586 -18.91 -17.83 6.06
CA ASP A 586 -19.88 -18.34 5.08
C ASP A 586 -20.87 -17.23 4.64
N THR A 587 -21.59 -17.50 3.56
CA THR A 587 -22.61 -16.57 3.03
C THR A 587 -23.99 -17.24 2.93
N MET A 588 -24.99 -16.60 3.53
CA MET A 588 -26.39 -17.02 3.45
C MET A 588 -27.07 -16.36 2.24
N LEU A 589 -27.74 -17.16 1.41
CA LEU A 589 -28.57 -16.72 0.29
C LEU A 589 -30.04 -16.76 0.69
N PHE A 590 -30.77 -15.66 0.48
CA PHE A 590 -32.20 -15.53 0.76
C PHE A 590 -32.96 -15.36 -0.55
N PHE A 591 -33.86 -16.29 -0.87
CA PHE A 591 -34.69 -16.24 -2.06
C PHE A 591 -36.11 -15.80 -1.72
N THR A 592 -36.66 -14.86 -2.49
CA THR A 592 -37.95 -14.23 -2.18
C THR A 592 -39.09 -14.68 -3.10
N GLU A 593 -40.33 -14.45 -2.66
CA GLU A 593 -41.58 -14.75 -3.37
C GLU A 593 -41.59 -14.18 -4.79
N LYS A 594 -41.05 -12.96 -4.96
CA LYS A 594 -40.91 -12.30 -6.27
C LYS A 594 -39.73 -12.78 -7.12
N GLY A 595 -39.05 -13.85 -6.69
CA GLY A 595 -37.94 -14.45 -7.43
C GLY A 595 -36.62 -13.71 -7.30
N ARG A 596 -36.40 -12.94 -6.22
CA ARG A 596 -35.14 -12.22 -5.97
C ARG A 596 -34.23 -13.02 -5.05
N CYS A 597 -32.92 -12.78 -5.15
CA CYS A 597 -31.89 -13.34 -4.27
C CYS A 597 -31.14 -12.21 -3.56
N TYR A 598 -30.97 -12.35 -2.25
CA TYR A 598 -30.19 -11.48 -1.38
C TYR A 598 -29.11 -12.29 -0.66
N TRP A 599 -28.08 -11.59 -0.18
CA TRP A 599 -26.97 -12.18 0.55
C TRP A 599 -26.87 -11.55 1.93
N MET A 600 -26.42 -12.34 2.89
CA MET A 600 -25.92 -11.85 4.17
C MET A 600 -24.73 -12.71 4.55
N ARG A 601 -23.62 -12.09 4.92
CA ARG A 601 -22.49 -12.84 5.45
C ARG A 601 -22.82 -13.26 6.87
N VAL A 602 -22.36 -14.44 7.29
CA VAL A 602 -22.76 -15.00 8.59
C VAL A 602 -22.38 -14.07 9.74
N TYR A 603 -21.20 -13.42 9.70
CA TYR A 603 -20.81 -12.46 10.73
C TYR A 603 -21.71 -11.20 10.82
N GLU A 604 -22.46 -10.86 9.76
CA GLU A 604 -23.40 -9.72 9.76
C GLU A 604 -24.69 -10.05 10.52
N ILE A 605 -24.96 -11.35 10.73
CA ILE A 605 -26.09 -11.81 11.52
C ILE A 605 -25.83 -11.41 12.98
N PRO A 606 -26.82 -10.78 13.65
CA PRO A 606 -26.66 -10.37 15.04
C PRO A 606 -26.41 -11.59 15.92
N GLU A 607 -25.37 -11.48 16.74
CA GLU A 607 -25.09 -12.42 17.80
C GLU A 607 -26.14 -12.32 18.90
N GLY A 608 -26.57 -13.46 19.42
CA GLY A 608 -27.54 -13.47 20.51
C GLY A 608 -27.51 -14.77 21.29
N GLU A 609 -27.79 -14.65 22.59
CA GLU A 609 -27.92 -15.77 23.50
C GLU A 609 -28.96 -16.79 23.00
N LYS A 610 -28.84 -18.04 23.43
CA LYS A 610 -29.77 -19.13 23.05
C LYS A 610 -31.24 -18.79 23.28
N GLN A 611 -31.58 -17.99 24.31
CA GLN A 611 -32.95 -17.57 24.63
C GLN A 611 -33.42 -16.27 23.94
N SER A 612 -32.51 -15.53 23.30
CA SER A 612 -32.87 -14.28 22.62
C SER A 612 -33.65 -14.55 21.33
N LYS A 613 -34.54 -13.63 20.93
CA LYS A 613 -35.33 -13.79 19.70
C LYS A 613 -34.55 -13.48 18.43
N GLY A 614 -33.38 -12.83 18.50
CA GLY A 614 -32.67 -12.34 17.32
C GLY A 614 -33.30 -11.07 16.71
N ARG A 615 -33.04 -10.80 15.42
CA ARG A 615 -33.65 -9.68 14.68
C ARG A 615 -34.43 -10.18 13.48
N ALA A 616 -35.50 -9.47 13.13
CA ALA A 616 -36.28 -9.78 11.94
C ALA A 616 -35.40 -9.68 10.67
N ILE A 617 -35.41 -10.73 9.84
CA ILE A 617 -34.63 -10.81 8.59
C ILE A 617 -34.92 -9.62 7.68
N GLN A 618 -36.19 -9.18 7.61
CA GLN A 618 -36.64 -8.03 6.82
C GLN A 618 -35.92 -6.71 7.17
N ASN A 619 -35.38 -6.58 8.39
CA ASN A 619 -34.64 -5.39 8.81
C ASN A 619 -33.15 -5.47 8.47
N LEU A 620 -32.65 -6.67 8.15
CA LEU A 620 -31.24 -6.92 7.88
C LEU A 620 -30.95 -6.96 6.38
N ILE A 621 -31.86 -7.53 5.59
CA ILE A 621 -31.86 -7.43 4.12
C ILE A 621 -32.84 -6.36 3.67
N GLN A 622 -32.45 -5.49 2.73
CA GLN A 622 -33.30 -4.41 2.19
C GLN A 622 -34.43 -4.96 1.31
N LEU A 623 -35.37 -5.65 1.95
CA LEU A 623 -36.46 -6.37 1.33
C LEU A 623 -37.71 -5.46 1.28
N PRO A 624 -38.37 -5.31 0.12
CA PRO A 624 -39.62 -4.56 0.01
C PRO A 624 -40.70 -5.14 0.95
N GLY A 625 -41.49 -4.29 1.61
CA GLY A 625 -42.49 -4.75 2.58
C GLY A 625 -43.62 -5.63 2.03
N ASP A 626 -43.71 -5.77 0.70
CA ASP A 626 -44.66 -6.62 -0.02
C ASP A 626 -44.00 -7.87 -0.63
N ASP A 627 -42.77 -8.19 -0.24
CA ASP A 627 -42.04 -9.41 -0.62
C ASP A 627 -41.81 -10.28 0.63
N LYS A 628 -41.54 -11.57 0.46
CA LYS A 628 -41.29 -12.50 1.58
C LYS A 628 -40.20 -13.49 1.22
N VAL A 629 -39.37 -13.86 2.18
CA VAL A 629 -38.38 -14.93 2.00
C VAL A 629 -39.10 -16.27 1.94
N LYS A 630 -38.73 -17.12 0.97
CA LYS A 630 -39.30 -18.45 0.73
C LYS A 630 -38.30 -19.57 0.93
N ALA A 631 -37.02 -19.33 0.61
CA ALA A 631 -35.97 -20.31 0.76
C ALA A 631 -34.65 -19.67 1.19
N ILE A 632 -33.88 -20.40 1.98
CA ILE A 632 -32.60 -19.95 2.54
C ILE A 632 -31.57 -21.04 2.29
N ILE A 633 -30.42 -20.66 1.76
CA ILE A 633 -29.34 -21.58 1.40
C ILE A 633 -28.04 -21.06 2.03
N ASP A 634 -27.40 -21.91 2.82
CA ASP A 634 -26.01 -21.73 3.27
C ASP A 634 -25.07 -22.04 2.09
N VAL A 635 -24.11 -21.13 1.86
CA VAL A 635 -23.00 -21.34 0.93
C VAL A 635 -21.68 -21.04 1.62
N LYS A 636 -20.86 -22.08 1.79
CA LYS A 636 -19.54 -22.01 2.44
C LYS A 636 -18.60 -20.97 1.85
N ASN A 637 -18.40 -20.98 0.53
CA ASN A 637 -17.47 -20.03 -0.08
C ASN A 637 -17.85 -19.65 -1.51
N LEU A 638 -18.40 -18.45 -1.69
CA LEU A 638 -18.70 -17.88 -3.02
C LEU A 638 -17.45 -17.41 -3.78
N ALA A 639 -16.28 -17.36 -3.13
CA ALA A 639 -15.01 -16.98 -3.76
C ALA A 639 -14.25 -18.18 -4.35
N ASP A 640 -14.59 -19.41 -3.96
CA ASP A 640 -14.02 -20.63 -4.54
C ASP A 640 -14.61 -20.86 -5.94
N LYS A 641 -13.79 -20.64 -6.96
CA LYS A 641 -14.19 -20.78 -8.36
C LYS A 641 -14.59 -22.20 -8.74
N ASP A 642 -13.91 -23.20 -8.19
CA ASP A 642 -14.19 -24.59 -8.52
C ASP A 642 -15.51 -25.02 -7.90
N PHE A 643 -15.76 -24.60 -6.64
CA PHE A 643 -17.02 -24.85 -5.95
C PHE A 643 -18.22 -24.21 -6.69
N VAL A 644 -18.15 -22.91 -7.02
CA VAL A 644 -19.30 -22.22 -7.65
C VAL A 644 -19.57 -22.67 -9.09
N GLN A 645 -18.57 -23.23 -9.78
CA GLN A 645 -18.74 -23.78 -11.14
C GLN A 645 -19.36 -25.18 -11.14
N GLN A 646 -19.21 -25.93 -10.04
CA GLN A 646 -19.75 -27.29 -9.91
C GLN A 646 -21.17 -27.34 -9.33
N HIS A 647 -21.64 -26.26 -8.70
CA HIS A 647 -22.96 -26.20 -8.06
C HIS A 647 -23.97 -25.36 -8.82
N TYR A 648 -25.25 -25.70 -8.64
CA TYR A 648 -26.40 -25.04 -9.24
C TYR A 648 -27.46 -24.70 -8.20
N ILE A 649 -28.27 -23.70 -8.50
CA ILE A 649 -29.49 -23.37 -7.77
C ILE A 649 -30.69 -23.74 -8.64
N VAL A 650 -31.50 -24.67 -8.13
CA VAL A 650 -32.77 -25.08 -8.71
C VAL A 650 -33.90 -24.33 -8.01
N LEU A 651 -34.75 -23.68 -8.80
CA LEU A 651 -35.85 -22.83 -8.37
C LEU A 651 -37.16 -23.42 -8.89
N CYS A 652 -38.20 -23.43 -8.06
CA CYS A 652 -39.54 -23.85 -8.47
C CYS A 652 -40.61 -22.84 -8.04
N THR A 653 -41.63 -22.69 -8.87
CA THR A 653 -42.78 -21.80 -8.69
C THR A 653 -44.07 -22.58 -8.45
N LYS A 654 -45.10 -21.92 -7.93
CA LYS A 654 -46.41 -22.53 -7.68
C LYS A 654 -47.10 -23.04 -8.95
N LYS A 655 -46.91 -22.40 -10.10
CA LYS A 655 -47.47 -22.87 -11.39
C LYS A 655 -46.66 -23.99 -12.06
N GLY A 656 -45.67 -24.57 -11.36
CA GLY A 656 -44.92 -25.72 -11.87
C GLY A 656 -43.82 -25.37 -12.87
N ILE A 657 -43.40 -24.11 -12.92
CA ILE A 657 -42.17 -23.71 -13.64
C ILE A 657 -40.97 -24.05 -12.76
N ILE A 658 -39.99 -24.71 -13.37
CA ILE A 658 -38.69 -25.04 -12.79
C ILE A 658 -37.57 -24.35 -13.56
N LYS A 659 -36.54 -23.90 -12.84
CA LYS A 659 -35.37 -23.27 -13.42
C LYS A 659 -34.10 -23.73 -12.72
N LYS A 660 -33.04 -23.90 -13.52
CA LYS A 660 -31.69 -24.14 -13.03
C LYS A 660 -30.77 -22.97 -13.42
N THR A 661 -29.98 -22.50 -12.47
CA THR A 661 -28.99 -21.42 -12.65
C THR A 661 -27.68 -21.84 -11.99
N SER A 662 -26.53 -21.51 -12.58
CA SER A 662 -25.22 -21.79 -11.95
C SER A 662 -25.07 -20.98 -10.65
N LEU A 663 -24.38 -21.54 -9.65
CA LEU A 663 -24.04 -20.80 -8.43
C LEU A 663 -23.10 -19.61 -8.71
N GLU A 664 -22.27 -19.68 -9.76
CA GLU A 664 -21.41 -18.58 -10.20
C GLU A 664 -22.20 -17.29 -10.50
N ASP A 665 -23.42 -17.40 -11.03
CA ASP A 665 -24.31 -16.26 -11.28
C ASP A 665 -24.73 -15.54 -9.98
N PHE A 666 -24.56 -16.17 -8.82
CA PHE A 666 -24.82 -15.61 -7.49
C PHE A 666 -23.52 -15.27 -6.72
N SER A 667 -22.34 -15.45 -7.30
CA SER A 667 -21.03 -15.19 -6.67
C SER A 667 -20.71 -13.72 -6.42
N ARG A 668 -21.49 -12.79 -6.98
CA ARG A 668 -21.28 -11.34 -6.88
C ARG A 668 -22.44 -10.65 -6.15
N PRO A 669 -22.35 -10.51 -4.81
CA PRO A 669 -23.40 -9.91 -4.00
C PRO A 669 -23.69 -8.46 -4.39
N ARG A 670 -24.96 -8.05 -4.24
CA ARG A 670 -25.40 -6.66 -4.39
C ARG A 670 -26.37 -6.30 -3.27
N ALA A 671 -26.23 -5.12 -2.67
CA ALA A 671 -27.06 -4.66 -1.55
C ALA A 671 -28.56 -4.70 -1.87
N ASN A 672 -28.94 -4.32 -3.10
CA ASN A 672 -30.34 -4.33 -3.53
C ASN A 672 -30.85 -5.72 -3.92
N GLY A 673 -30.05 -6.79 -3.80
CA GLY A 673 -30.38 -8.12 -4.33
C GLY A 673 -30.30 -8.20 -5.86
N VAL A 674 -30.45 -9.41 -6.39
CA VAL A 674 -30.49 -9.70 -7.83
C VAL A 674 -31.72 -10.50 -8.20
N ASN A 675 -32.10 -10.47 -9.48
CA ASN A 675 -33.12 -11.38 -9.98
C ASN A 675 -32.57 -12.82 -9.98
N ALA A 676 -33.32 -13.80 -9.49
CA ALA A 676 -32.98 -15.23 -9.55
C ALA A 676 -33.84 -15.96 -10.59
N ILE A 677 -35.13 -15.62 -10.64
CA ILE A 677 -36.11 -16.13 -11.61
C ILE A 677 -37.13 -15.04 -11.92
N THR A 678 -37.48 -14.89 -13.19
CA THR A 678 -38.55 -13.97 -13.59
C THR A 678 -39.89 -14.65 -13.35
N ILE A 679 -40.62 -14.17 -12.33
CA ILE A 679 -41.95 -14.66 -11.97
C ILE A 679 -43.00 -14.12 -12.95
N VAL A 680 -43.88 -15.00 -13.43
CA VAL A 680 -45.01 -14.66 -14.32
C VAL A 680 -46.17 -14.10 -13.49
N GLU A 681 -47.02 -13.26 -14.07
CA GLU A 681 -48.18 -12.70 -13.38
C GLU A 681 -49.08 -13.79 -12.76
N GLY A 682 -49.41 -13.60 -11.47
CA GLY A 682 -50.18 -14.54 -10.67
C GLY A 682 -49.43 -15.83 -10.30
N ASP A 683 -48.12 -15.88 -10.46
CA ASP A 683 -47.25 -16.95 -9.97
C ASP A 683 -46.35 -16.42 -8.83
N GLU A 684 -45.69 -17.31 -8.11
CA GLU A 684 -44.69 -16.95 -7.10
C GLU A 684 -43.61 -18.02 -6.96
N LEU A 685 -42.43 -17.63 -6.48
CA LEU A 685 -41.41 -18.60 -6.08
C LEU A 685 -41.91 -19.40 -4.88
N LEU A 686 -41.79 -20.72 -4.97
CA LEU A 686 -42.15 -21.65 -3.90
C LEU A 686 -40.92 -22.11 -3.12
N GLU A 687 -39.86 -22.55 -3.81
CA GLU A 687 -38.73 -23.23 -3.18
C GLU A 687 -37.44 -23.02 -3.98
N ALA A 688 -36.29 -23.02 -3.30
CA ALA A 688 -34.96 -22.99 -3.92
C ALA A 688 -34.04 -24.01 -3.23
N ARG A 689 -33.30 -24.80 -4.02
CA ARG A 689 -32.34 -25.79 -3.50
C ARG A 689 -31.03 -25.72 -4.24
N MET A 690 -29.93 -25.93 -3.52
CA MET A 690 -28.60 -26.09 -4.09
C MET A 690 -28.37 -27.56 -4.47
N THR A 691 -27.78 -27.78 -5.63
CA THR A 691 -27.49 -29.12 -6.17
C THR A 691 -26.10 -29.15 -6.81
N ASP A 692 -25.54 -30.34 -6.98
CA ASP A 692 -24.28 -30.61 -7.69
C ASP A 692 -24.51 -30.98 -9.17
N GLY A 693 -25.75 -30.84 -9.65
CA GLY A 693 -26.18 -31.20 -11.01
C GLY A 693 -26.51 -32.68 -11.21
N LYS A 694 -26.28 -33.56 -10.22
CA LYS A 694 -26.57 -35.00 -10.28
C LYS A 694 -27.84 -35.40 -9.52
N SER A 695 -28.53 -34.43 -8.94
CA SER A 695 -29.75 -34.68 -8.19
C SER A 695 -30.92 -35.03 -9.11
N GLU A 696 -31.90 -35.74 -8.57
CA GLU A 696 -33.20 -35.91 -9.22
C GLU A 696 -34.20 -34.95 -8.57
N ILE A 697 -35.08 -34.37 -9.37
CA ILE A 697 -36.09 -33.42 -8.89
C ILE A 697 -37.43 -34.14 -8.76
N MET A 698 -38.08 -33.95 -7.62
CA MET A 698 -39.49 -34.28 -7.46
C MET A 698 -40.34 -33.06 -7.12
N LEU A 699 -41.46 -32.93 -7.82
CA LEU A 699 -42.48 -31.90 -7.59
C LEU A 699 -43.79 -32.59 -7.30
N ALA A 700 -44.56 -32.07 -6.34
CA ALA A 700 -45.90 -32.55 -6.04
C ALA A 700 -46.93 -31.42 -6.10
N VAL A 701 -48.15 -31.75 -6.55
CA VAL A 701 -49.26 -30.82 -6.76
C VAL A 701 -50.45 -31.17 -5.88
N LYS A 702 -51.30 -30.17 -5.58
CA LYS A 702 -52.49 -30.30 -4.70
C LYS A 702 -53.42 -31.44 -5.09
N SER A 703 -53.56 -31.72 -6.38
CA SER A 703 -54.36 -32.82 -6.92
C SER A 703 -53.87 -34.23 -6.53
N GLY A 704 -52.76 -34.34 -5.79
CA GLY A 704 -52.24 -35.60 -5.25
C GLY A 704 -51.36 -36.35 -6.24
N ARG A 705 -50.72 -35.63 -7.15
CA ARG A 705 -49.76 -36.18 -8.13
C ARG A 705 -48.36 -35.68 -7.84
N ALA A 706 -47.37 -36.49 -8.20
CA ALA A 706 -45.96 -36.12 -8.13
C ALA A 706 -45.23 -36.54 -9.40
N ILE A 707 -44.29 -35.72 -9.85
CA ILE A 707 -43.39 -36.04 -10.96
C ILE A 707 -41.97 -36.23 -10.42
N ARG A 708 -41.20 -37.09 -11.07
CA ARG A 708 -39.77 -37.32 -10.79
C ARG A 708 -39.01 -37.30 -12.11
N PHE A 709 -37.93 -36.53 -12.19
CA PHE A 709 -37.06 -36.46 -13.37
C PHE A 709 -35.64 -36.03 -12.98
N GLU A 710 -34.65 -36.39 -13.80
CA GLU A 710 -33.25 -35.99 -13.61
C GLU A 710 -33.06 -34.48 -13.84
N GLU A 711 -32.28 -33.83 -12.98
CA GLU A 711 -31.99 -32.39 -13.07
C GLU A 711 -31.31 -31.99 -14.40
N GLU A 712 -30.58 -32.90 -15.05
CA GLU A 712 -29.96 -32.68 -16.36
C GLU A 712 -30.98 -32.29 -17.45
N LYS A 713 -32.25 -32.72 -17.32
CA LYS A 713 -33.32 -32.37 -18.27
C LYS A 713 -33.74 -30.91 -18.18
N VAL A 714 -33.31 -30.19 -17.14
CA VAL A 714 -33.46 -28.75 -16.99
C VAL A 714 -32.11 -28.12 -17.33
N ARG A 715 -32.02 -27.44 -18.48
CA ARG A 715 -30.78 -26.74 -18.86
C ARG A 715 -30.47 -25.60 -17.88
N SER A 716 -29.21 -25.38 -17.59
CA SER A 716 -28.78 -24.18 -16.87
C SER A 716 -29.03 -22.93 -17.74
N THR A 717 -29.63 -21.90 -17.16
CA THR A 717 -29.91 -20.63 -17.82
C THR A 717 -29.58 -19.47 -16.90
N GLY A 718 -29.33 -18.29 -17.46
CA GLY A 718 -29.03 -17.11 -16.65
C GLY A 718 -30.21 -16.63 -15.79
N ARG A 719 -29.88 -15.82 -14.79
CA ARG A 719 -30.79 -15.21 -13.81
C ARG A 719 -32.08 -14.55 -14.36
N GLY A 720 -32.06 -13.97 -15.55
CA GLY A 720 -33.25 -13.31 -16.13
C GLY A 720 -34.30 -14.22 -16.76
N ALA A 721 -34.04 -15.53 -16.89
CA ALA A 721 -34.98 -16.46 -17.53
C ALA A 721 -36.19 -16.81 -16.63
N ILE A 722 -37.31 -17.14 -17.27
CA ILE A 722 -38.56 -17.57 -16.62
C ILE A 722 -38.46 -19.04 -16.15
N GLY A 723 -37.77 -19.90 -16.89
CA GLY A 723 -37.67 -21.34 -16.61
C GLY A 723 -38.39 -22.19 -17.65
N VAL A 724 -38.59 -23.47 -17.34
CA VAL A 724 -39.29 -24.47 -18.18
C VAL A 724 -40.35 -25.19 -17.36
N ALA A 725 -41.32 -25.84 -18.01
CA ALA A 725 -42.32 -26.64 -17.30
C ALA A 725 -41.67 -27.85 -16.58
N GLY A 726 -41.85 -27.91 -15.26
CA GLY A 726 -41.41 -28.99 -14.38
C GLY A 726 -42.51 -30.05 -14.16
N ILE A 727 -43.73 -29.61 -13.85
CA ILE A 727 -44.93 -30.45 -13.74
C ILE A 727 -46.13 -29.73 -14.37
N GLU A 728 -47.03 -30.48 -15.00
CA GLU A 728 -48.31 -29.95 -15.51
C GLU A 728 -49.32 -29.84 -14.35
N VAL A 729 -49.86 -28.65 -14.12
CA VAL A 729 -50.97 -28.39 -13.19
C VAL A 729 -52.30 -28.53 -13.94
N ASP A 730 -53.26 -29.30 -13.41
CA ASP A 730 -54.43 -29.77 -14.16
C ASP A 730 -55.56 -28.71 -14.28
N ASP A 731 -55.69 -27.75 -13.34
CA ASP A 731 -56.69 -26.67 -13.37
C ASP A 731 -56.22 -25.37 -12.66
N GLU A 732 -57.02 -24.30 -12.68
CA GLU A 732 -56.68 -23.01 -12.03
C GLU A 732 -56.52 -23.07 -10.50
N LYS A 733 -56.96 -24.16 -9.86
CA LYS A 733 -56.85 -24.36 -8.41
C LYS A 733 -55.73 -25.31 -8.01
N ASP A 734 -55.15 -26.03 -8.97
CA ASP A 734 -54.01 -26.91 -8.77
C ASP A 734 -52.71 -26.12 -8.81
N GLU A 735 -51.85 -26.35 -7.81
CA GLU A 735 -50.56 -25.69 -7.69
C GLU A 735 -49.54 -26.66 -7.09
N VAL A 736 -48.26 -26.39 -7.33
CA VAL A 736 -47.16 -27.11 -6.70
C VAL A 736 -47.12 -26.77 -5.21
N ILE A 737 -47.05 -27.81 -4.37
CA ILE A 737 -47.03 -27.68 -2.90
C ILE A 737 -45.64 -27.93 -2.30
N GLY A 738 -44.69 -28.42 -3.10
CA GLY A 738 -43.32 -28.59 -2.67
C GLY A 738 -42.41 -29.15 -3.76
N MET A 739 -41.13 -28.84 -3.62
CA MET A 739 -40.04 -29.39 -4.42
C MET A 739 -39.01 -30.03 -3.49
N ILE A 740 -38.60 -31.26 -3.81
CA ILE A 740 -37.49 -31.93 -3.14
C ILE A 740 -36.44 -32.34 -4.18
N CYS A 741 -35.18 -32.22 -3.79
CA CYS A 741 -34.05 -32.79 -4.53
C CYS A 741 -33.70 -34.12 -3.85
N VAL A 742 -33.74 -35.20 -4.60
CA VAL A 742 -33.54 -36.56 -4.09
C VAL A 742 -32.29 -37.17 -4.68
N ASN A 743 -31.60 -37.96 -3.87
CA ASN A 743 -30.45 -38.75 -4.31
C ASN A 743 -30.85 -40.23 -4.29
N LYS A 744 -30.77 -40.89 -5.45
CA LYS A 744 -31.12 -42.30 -5.62
C LYS A 744 -30.25 -43.24 -4.78
N GLU A 745 -29.02 -42.84 -4.48
CA GLU A 745 -28.07 -43.66 -3.71
C GLU A 745 -28.39 -43.68 -2.20
N ASP A 746 -29.18 -42.72 -1.72
CA ASP A 746 -29.57 -42.65 -0.32
C ASP A 746 -30.83 -43.50 -0.05
N THR A 747 -30.61 -44.77 0.28
CA THR A 747 -31.69 -45.71 0.63
C THR A 747 -32.25 -45.50 2.04
N THR A 748 -31.70 -44.56 2.82
CA THR A 748 -32.16 -44.31 4.19
C THR A 748 -33.34 -43.34 4.26
N ARG A 749 -33.62 -42.64 3.16
CA ARG A 749 -34.68 -41.64 3.07
C ARG A 749 -35.89 -42.13 2.29
N THR A 750 -37.06 -41.64 2.69
CA THR A 750 -38.36 -41.92 2.07
C THR A 750 -39.10 -40.63 1.75
N ILE A 751 -40.07 -40.72 0.83
CA ILE A 751 -40.92 -39.58 0.49
C ILE A 751 -42.12 -39.55 1.42
N LEU A 752 -42.21 -38.53 2.26
CA LEU A 752 -43.37 -38.27 3.11
C LEU A 752 -44.31 -37.30 2.39
N VAL A 753 -45.60 -37.66 2.33
CA VAL A 753 -46.66 -36.79 1.80
C VAL A 753 -47.76 -36.62 2.83
N VAL A 754 -48.29 -35.41 2.96
CA VAL A 754 -49.34 -35.06 3.92
C VAL A 754 -50.45 -34.25 3.24
N SER A 755 -51.69 -34.56 3.59
CA SER A 755 -52.92 -33.96 3.05
C SER A 755 -53.65 -33.09 4.07
N GLU A 756 -54.51 -32.18 3.58
CA GLU A 756 -55.19 -31.12 4.35
C GLU A 756 -55.95 -31.64 5.57
N LYS A 757 -56.54 -32.84 5.51
CA LYS A 757 -57.33 -33.44 6.60
C LYS A 757 -56.52 -34.35 7.54
N GLY A 758 -55.19 -34.22 7.52
CA GLY A 758 -54.32 -34.91 8.46
C GLY A 758 -54.02 -36.37 8.12
N PHE A 759 -54.15 -36.76 6.84
CA PHE A 759 -53.67 -38.06 6.36
C PHE A 759 -52.29 -37.91 5.73
N GLY A 760 -51.41 -38.86 5.98
CA GLY A 760 -50.09 -38.90 5.36
C GLY A 760 -49.48 -40.30 5.36
N LYS A 761 -48.38 -40.44 4.63
CA LYS A 761 -47.67 -41.71 4.48
C LYS A 761 -46.24 -41.49 4.01
N ARG A 762 -45.39 -42.48 4.30
CA ARG A 762 -44.05 -42.61 3.72
C ARG A 762 -44.09 -43.57 2.54
N THR A 763 -43.32 -43.28 1.50
CA THR A 763 -43.21 -44.15 0.33
C THR A 763 -41.77 -44.17 -0.15
N GLN A 764 -41.26 -45.36 -0.46
CA GLN A 764 -39.92 -45.52 -1.03
C GLN A 764 -39.79 -44.80 -2.37
N ILE A 765 -38.61 -44.22 -2.59
CA ILE A 765 -38.31 -43.43 -3.78
C ILE A 765 -38.49 -44.26 -5.07
N ASP A 766 -38.11 -45.54 -5.05
CA ASP A 766 -38.17 -46.45 -6.20
C ASP A 766 -39.59 -46.74 -6.69
N GLU A 767 -40.61 -46.54 -5.87
CA GLU A 767 -41.98 -46.64 -6.35
C GLU A 767 -42.28 -45.53 -7.37
N TYR A 768 -41.68 -44.35 -7.22
CA TYR A 768 -41.84 -43.22 -8.15
C TYR A 768 -40.97 -43.45 -9.38
N ARG A 769 -41.60 -43.89 -10.47
CA ARG A 769 -40.93 -44.02 -11.76
C ARG A 769 -40.41 -42.66 -12.25
N ILE A 770 -39.22 -42.67 -12.84
CA ILE A 770 -38.65 -41.51 -13.54
C ILE A 770 -39.49 -41.25 -14.80
N THR A 771 -39.78 -39.98 -15.04
CA THR A 771 -40.55 -39.50 -16.20
C THR A 771 -39.80 -38.36 -16.90
N ASN A 772 -40.38 -37.82 -17.97
CA ASN A 772 -39.92 -36.54 -18.53
C ASN A 772 -40.57 -35.39 -17.76
N ARG A 773 -39.82 -34.30 -17.55
CA ARG A 773 -40.33 -33.05 -16.97
C ARG A 773 -41.53 -32.51 -17.77
N GLY A 774 -42.39 -31.75 -17.12
CA GLY A 774 -43.55 -31.09 -17.72
C GLY A 774 -44.71 -32.03 -18.05
N GLY A 775 -44.69 -33.27 -17.54
CA GLY A 775 -45.85 -34.17 -17.58
C GLY A 775 -46.73 -34.02 -16.35
N LYS A 776 -47.88 -34.70 -16.35
CA LYS A 776 -48.83 -34.67 -15.23
C LYS A 776 -48.39 -35.43 -13.96
N GLY A 777 -47.26 -36.12 -13.99
CA GLY A 777 -46.81 -36.98 -12.89
C GLY A 777 -47.68 -38.22 -12.63
N VAL A 778 -47.32 -38.96 -11.59
CA VAL A 778 -48.02 -40.16 -11.11
C VAL A 778 -48.76 -39.87 -9.81
N LYS A 779 -49.83 -40.61 -9.50
CA LYS A 779 -50.51 -40.46 -8.20
C LYS A 779 -49.52 -40.73 -7.06
N THR A 780 -49.47 -39.81 -6.11
CA THR A 780 -48.67 -39.88 -4.88
C THR A 780 -49.53 -40.06 -3.63
N ILE A 781 -50.80 -39.64 -3.68
CA ILE A 781 -51.82 -39.92 -2.67
C ILE A 781 -53.19 -39.97 -3.35
N ASN A 782 -54.14 -40.73 -2.81
CA ASN A 782 -55.49 -40.75 -3.34
C ASN A 782 -56.35 -39.66 -2.68
N VAL A 783 -56.47 -38.50 -3.33
CA VAL A 783 -57.28 -37.36 -2.86
C VAL A 783 -58.77 -37.72 -2.92
N THR A 784 -59.43 -37.60 -1.77
CA THR A 784 -60.88 -37.83 -1.57
C THR A 784 -61.42 -36.79 -0.58
N ASP A 785 -62.73 -36.66 -0.46
CA ASP A 785 -63.36 -35.79 0.55
C ASP A 785 -62.90 -36.08 1.98
N LYS A 786 -62.41 -37.29 2.25
CA LYS A 786 -61.88 -37.69 3.57
C LYS A 786 -60.43 -37.25 3.81
N THR A 787 -59.59 -37.21 2.77
CA THR A 787 -58.17 -36.84 2.90
C THR A 787 -57.96 -35.35 2.71
N GLY A 788 -58.79 -34.69 1.88
CA GLY A 788 -58.49 -33.34 1.40
C GLY A 788 -57.32 -33.34 0.40
N SER A 789 -56.96 -32.14 -0.06
CA SER A 789 -55.89 -31.93 -1.05
C SER A 789 -54.51 -32.21 -0.44
N LEU A 790 -53.49 -32.37 -1.27
CA LEU A 790 -52.11 -32.51 -0.78
C LEU A 790 -51.57 -31.15 -0.31
N VAL A 791 -50.89 -31.12 0.85
CA VAL A 791 -50.34 -29.87 1.45
C VAL A 791 -48.82 -29.84 1.42
N GLY A 792 -48.16 -30.99 1.45
CA GLY A 792 -46.70 -31.01 1.52
C GLY A 792 -46.08 -32.32 1.08
N ILE A 793 -44.83 -32.22 0.64
CA ILE A 793 -43.94 -33.32 0.31
C ILE A 793 -42.59 -33.06 0.98
N LEU A 794 -42.04 -34.06 1.66
CA LEU A 794 -40.78 -33.98 2.39
C LEU A 794 -39.90 -35.20 2.07
N TYR A 795 -38.58 -35.02 2.13
CA TYR A 795 -37.61 -36.09 1.90
C TYR A 795 -36.92 -36.45 3.23
N VAL A 796 -37.44 -37.50 3.87
CA VAL A 796 -37.27 -37.69 5.32
C VAL A 796 -36.58 -39.00 5.68
N THR A 797 -35.88 -39.01 6.80
CA THR A 797 -35.35 -40.25 7.42
C THR A 797 -36.23 -40.70 8.59
N GLU A 798 -36.03 -41.92 9.09
CA GLU A 798 -36.75 -42.40 10.28
C GLU A 798 -36.32 -41.70 11.58
N LYS A 799 -35.15 -41.03 11.56
CA LYS A 799 -34.55 -40.30 12.69
C LYS A 799 -34.96 -38.82 12.74
N GLU A 800 -35.93 -38.43 11.95
CA GLU A 800 -36.42 -37.05 11.90
C GLU A 800 -37.85 -37.02 12.48
N ASP A 801 -38.28 -35.85 12.92
CA ASP A 801 -39.63 -35.59 13.39
C ASP A 801 -40.39 -34.68 12.43
N LEU A 802 -41.68 -34.95 12.27
CA LEU A 802 -42.61 -34.15 11.49
C LEU A 802 -43.32 -33.15 12.39
N ILE A 803 -43.28 -31.87 12.02
CA ILE A 803 -44.09 -30.81 12.60
C ILE A 803 -45.24 -30.49 11.65
N ILE A 804 -46.47 -30.51 12.17
CA ILE A 804 -47.69 -30.17 11.45
C ILE A 804 -48.32 -28.94 12.10
N THR A 805 -48.58 -27.90 11.32
CA THR A 805 -49.25 -26.68 11.78
C THR A 805 -50.62 -26.56 11.11
N CYS A 806 -51.69 -26.46 11.91
CA CYS A 806 -53.06 -26.24 11.44
C CYS A 806 -53.36 -24.74 11.22
N LYS A 807 -54.38 -24.42 10.41
CA LYS A 807 -54.86 -23.05 10.18
C LYS A 807 -55.35 -22.36 11.46
N SER A 808 -55.80 -23.14 12.44
CA SER A 808 -56.13 -22.68 13.80
C SER A 808 -54.92 -22.23 14.64
N GLY A 809 -53.69 -22.52 14.19
CA GLY A 809 -52.45 -22.26 14.93
C GLY A 809 -51.96 -23.44 15.78
N ILE A 810 -52.74 -24.53 15.88
CA ILE A 810 -52.32 -25.74 16.60
C ILE A 810 -51.13 -26.38 15.88
N THR A 811 -50.03 -26.59 16.61
CA THR A 811 -48.81 -27.24 16.10
C THR A 811 -48.60 -28.58 16.80
N ILE A 812 -48.37 -29.65 16.03
CA ILE A 812 -48.21 -31.02 16.51
C ILE A 812 -46.89 -31.57 16.00
N ARG A 813 -46.09 -32.18 16.88
CA ARG A 813 -44.85 -32.90 16.56
C ARG A 813 -45.13 -34.41 16.60
N THR A 814 -44.68 -35.15 15.59
CA THR A 814 -44.88 -36.60 15.47
C THR A 814 -43.64 -37.24 14.88
N SER A 815 -43.16 -38.34 15.46
CA SER A 815 -41.98 -39.02 14.92
C SER A 815 -42.26 -39.66 13.57
N ILE A 816 -41.33 -39.49 12.63
CA ILE A 816 -41.47 -40.01 11.27
C ILE A 816 -41.44 -41.54 11.27
N SER A 817 -40.73 -42.14 12.22
CA SER A 817 -40.71 -43.59 12.45
C SER A 817 -42.11 -44.19 12.68
N GLU A 818 -43.03 -43.46 13.32
CA GLU A 818 -44.40 -43.89 13.59
C GLU A 818 -45.32 -43.82 12.35
N ILE A 819 -44.90 -43.08 11.32
CA ILE A 819 -45.68 -42.91 10.10
C ILE A 819 -45.54 -44.14 9.22
N ARG A 820 -46.65 -44.78 8.90
CA ARG A 820 -46.66 -46.01 8.11
C ARG A 820 -46.09 -45.80 6.69
N GLU A 821 -45.20 -46.70 6.30
CA GLU A 821 -44.80 -46.87 4.91
C GLU A 821 -45.90 -47.57 4.11
N ALA A 822 -46.30 -46.97 2.98
CA ALA A 822 -47.34 -47.50 2.11
C ALA A 822 -47.08 -47.10 0.65
N GLY A 823 -47.63 -47.88 -0.27
CA GLY A 823 -47.46 -47.62 -1.69
C GLY A 823 -48.05 -46.27 -2.14
N ARG A 824 -47.60 -45.79 -3.31
CA ARG A 824 -47.95 -44.45 -3.84
C ARG A 824 -49.45 -44.17 -3.92
N ALA A 825 -50.22 -45.04 -4.55
CA ALA A 825 -51.64 -44.80 -4.83
C ALA A 825 -52.57 -45.21 -3.65
N THR A 826 -52.20 -44.87 -2.42
CA THR A 826 -52.98 -45.14 -1.20
C THR A 826 -53.44 -43.84 -0.53
N GLN A 827 -54.36 -43.93 0.43
CA GLN A 827 -54.84 -42.76 1.20
C GLN A 827 -53.90 -42.38 2.35
N GLY A 828 -52.96 -43.25 2.72
CA GLY A 828 -52.14 -43.08 3.91
C GLY A 828 -52.89 -43.36 5.22
N VAL A 829 -52.23 -43.08 6.33
CA VAL A 829 -52.78 -43.20 7.69
C VAL A 829 -53.07 -41.82 8.26
N LYS A 830 -53.95 -41.77 9.25
CA LYS A 830 -54.27 -40.52 9.93
C LYS A 830 -53.13 -40.15 10.87
N LEU A 831 -52.44 -39.05 10.58
CA LEU A 831 -51.35 -38.52 11.39
C LEU A 831 -51.91 -37.77 12.60
N ILE A 832 -52.92 -36.92 12.35
CA ILE A 832 -53.55 -36.10 13.39
C ILE A 832 -55.07 -36.10 13.25
N ARG A 833 -55.75 -35.90 14.38
CA ARG A 833 -57.20 -35.63 14.38
C ARG A 833 -57.39 -34.12 14.29
N ILE A 834 -58.02 -33.68 13.21
CA ILE A 834 -58.35 -32.28 12.97
C ILE A 834 -59.81 -32.04 13.38
N ASP A 835 -60.08 -30.90 14.02
CA ASP A 835 -61.41 -30.47 14.45
C ASP A 835 -62.26 -30.02 13.25
N GLU A 836 -63.60 -29.98 13.41
CA GLU A 836 -64.50 -29.60 12.33
C GLU A 836 -64.27 -28.16 11.85
N GLY A 837 -63.83 -28.01 10.59
CA GLY A 837 -63.56 -26.72 9.95
C GLY A 837 -62.10 -26.27 9.98
N ASP A 838 -61.21 -27.03 10.62
CA ASP A 838 -59.77 -26.79 10.62
C ASP A 838 -59.06 -27.66 9.56
N GLU A 839 -57.87 -27.24 9.13
CA GLU A 839 -57.07 -27.89 8.07
C GLU A 839 -55.58 -27.66 8.31
N ILE A 840 -54.72 -28.54 7.78
CA ILE A 840 -53.27 -28.33 7.84
C ILE A 840 -52.89 -27.14 6.95
N ALA A 841 -52.15 -26.19 7.53
CA ALA A 841 -51.59 -25.03 6.84
C ALA A 841 -50.18 -25.30 6.32
N ALA A 842 -49.32 -25.95 7.12
CA ALA A 842 -47.92 -26.20 6.79
C ALA A 842 -47.37 -27.47 7.45
N ILE A 843 -46.32 -28.03 6.85
CA ILE A 843 -45.53 -29.11 7.44
C ILE A 843 -44.03 -28.79 7.34
N SER A 844 -43.24 -29.24 8.31
CA SER A 844 -41.79 -29.15 8.28
C SER A 844 -41.15 -30.38 8.93
N GLN A 845 -39.90 -30.68 8.57
CA GLN A 845 -39.11 -31.74 9.21
C GLN A 845 -38.05 -31.10 10.12
N ILE A 846 -37.78 -31.75 11.26
CA ILE A 846 -36.70 -31.39 12.18
C ILE A 846 -35.88 -32.65 12.49
N GLU A 847 -34.56 -32.51 12.67
CA GLU A 847 -33.72 -33.63 13.08
C GLU A 847 -34.01 -34.01 14.54
N ASP A 848 -34.05 -35.31 14.84
CA ASP A 848 -34.26 -35.81 16.20
C ASP A 848 -32.93 -35.83 16.96
N ASP A 849 -32.90 -35.16 18.12
CA ASP A 849 -31.71 -35.01 18.97
C ASP A 849 -31.56 -36.20 19.95
N GLU A 850 -31.70 -37.45 19.48
CA GLU A 850 -31.50 -38.66 20.31
C GLU A 850 -30.19 -39.41 19.99
N GLU A 851 -29.25 -39.25 20.92
CA GLU A 851 -28.15 -40.15 21.35
C GLU A 851 -27.52 -41.12 20.32
N GLU A 852 -26.42 -40.72 19.68
CA GLU A 852 -25.48 -41.69 19.10
C GLU A 852 -24.69 -42.40 20.21
N GLU A 853 -24.96 -43.71 20.35
CA GLU A 853 -24.14 -44.68 21.08
C GLU A 853 -22.71 -44.71 20.53
N SER A 854 -21.77 -44.76 21.48
CA SER A 854 -20.33 -44.75 21.30
C SER A 854 -19.78 -45.83 20.38
N SER A 855 -19.12 -45.44 19.29
CA SER A 855 -18.10 -46.25 18.61
C SER A 855 -16.72 -45.92 19.18
N GLU A 856 -16.05 -46.95 19.70
CA GLU A 856 -14.71 -46.94 20.31
C GLU A 856 -13.63 -46.34 19.39
N ILE A 857 -12.76 -45.48 19.98
CA ILE A 857 -11.42 -45.21 19.44
C ILE A 857 -10.41 -45.83 20.43
N PRO A 858 -9.39 -46.58 19.95
CA PRO A 858 -8.43 -47.26 20.80
C PRO A 858 -7.27 -46.34 21.22
N GLY A 859 -6.96 -46.39 22.51
CA GLY A 859 -5.59 -46.30 23.02
C GLY A 859 -5.06 -44.91 23.38
N GLU A 860 -5.18 -44.55 24.66
CA GLU A 860 -4.09 -43.87 25.36
C GLU A 860 -3.68 -44.70 26.60
N PRO A 861 -2.38 -44.71 26.95
CA PRO A 861 -1.84 -45.62 27.95
C PRO A 861 -2.15 -45.16 29.37
N THR A 862 -2.44 -46.16 30.19
CA THR A 862 -2.66 -46.16 31.63
C THR A 862 -1.52 -45.54 32.44
N GLU A 863 -1.86 -44.66 33.39
CA GLU A 863 -1.20 -44.62 34.69
C GLU A 863 -2.24 -44.75 35.81
N ASN A 864 -2.01 -45.75 36.65
CA ASN A 864 -2.89 -46.26 37.68
C ASN A 864 -2.86 -45.42 38.96
N GLU A 865 -4.06 -45.21 39.48
CA GLU A 865 -4.50 -45.47 40.86
C GLU A 865 -3.81 -44.77 42.04
N ASN A 866 -4.62 -43.90 42.66
CA ASN A 866 -4.65 -43.62 44.10
C ASN A 866 -4.57 -44.89 44.96
N PRO A 867 -4.19 -44.72 46.23
CA PRO A 867 -5.01 -45.27 47.30
C PRO A 867 -5.38 -44.16 48.30
N ALA A 868 -6.68 -43.91 48.46
CA ALA A 868 -7.51 -44.47 49.54
C ALA A 868 -7.25 -43.79 50.89
N THR A 869 -8.25 -43.03 51.36
CA THR A 869 -8.40 -42.61 52.75
C THR A 869 -9.38 -43.55 53.42
N GLU A 870 -8.95 -44.21 54.50
CA GLU A 870 -9.86 -44.64 55.58
C GLU A 870 -9.12 -44.71 56.93
N ASN A 871 -9.70 -43.99 57.89
CA ASN A 871 -9.74 -44.20 59.34
C ASN A 871 -8.55 -43.91 60.26
N ASN A 872 -8.85 -43.02 61.22
CA ASN A 872 -8.46 -42.95 62.65
C ASN A 872 -6.94 -42.95 62.96
N ASP A 873 -6.40 -42.01 63.74
CA ASP A 873 -6.86 -41.61 65.06
C ASP A 873 -6.11 -40.33 65.52
N SER A 874 -6.72 -39.67 66.50
CA SER A 874 -6.21 -38.61 67.36
C SER A 874 -4.69 -38.57 67.64
N THR A 875 -4.07 -37.37 67.58
CA THR A 875 -3.55 -36.62 68.77
C THR A 875 -2.75 -35.36 68.39
N THR A 876 -3.24 -34.23 68.93
CA THR A 876 -2.52 -33.08 69.53
C THR A 876 -1.29 -32.43 68.86
N ASN A 877 -1.52 -31.14 68.61
CA ASN A 877 -0.74 -29.98 69.07
C ASN A 877 0.48 -29.48 68.28
N GLU A 878 0.36 -28.17 68.01
CA GLU A 878 1.39 -27.12 68.12
C GLU A 878 2.51 -27.17 67.07
N ASN A 879 2.96 -26.08 66.45
CA ASN A 879 2.78 -24.65 66.65
C ASN A 879 3.29 -23.97 65.35
N GLN A 880 2.73 -22.80 65.04
CA GLN A 880 3.41 -21.58 64.54
C GLN A 880 4.50 -21.74 63.45
N VAL A 881 4.39 -21.13 62.27
CA VAL A 881 4.14 -19.70 61.97
C VAL A 881 3.49 -19.58 60.59
#